data_AF-A0A9E0LT47-F1
#
_entry.id   AF-A0A9E0LT47-F1
#
_cell.length_a   1.000
_cell.length_b   1.000
_cell.length_c   1.000
_cell.angle_alpha   90.00
_cell.angle_beta   90.00
_cell.angle_gamma   90.00
#
_symmetry.space_group_name_H-M   'P 1'
#
loop_
_entity.id
_entity.type
_entity.pdbx_description
1 polymer ?
#
loop_
_entity_poly.entity_id
_entity_poly.type
_entity_poly.pdbx_seq_one_letter_code
_entity_poly.pdbx_strand_id
1 'polypeptide(L)'
;MKNILPIFKKVLLVISKPSFWVHLPKNSIIFIKKASVTSVIFASFFLLLNVCFVEVICKYLESLPVVGRIFKKTNMLWVKSFGRYIPRLVRGLEKMRTYEVQRSYLIFLAFENLRVRKSRSLITVAGMSFGVGVIVLLLSLGYGIERLVVNKVASLQDLQVVDISTGGNTAVKLTQDAMRKFQKFGKVTNAIPFVSVVGRITFNKATTDVLVYSAPNEYFKFINAKMVKGKLFSNNKISYAPPDGEVAGVSTQYEKAEFGSKVSPNTVLFNINPQEAAVVWESCSTGGKIVGYTARLEGGYKGYQYWGSEYYPLEGDARAGYSNTTHEYLGKWIKGVVPLYNKSSDGALRPILDDHGVHKWQDACIQMKYVQVLDEYILRQVLGASTKSGSVLAASDSASITAEADIESSQDSSSSAEIDQVDSAAFISSFDSSVVGTNSSGIEFVDLASQQKAKKKETETLKFKGGHSGEAIVSTGLLNLLGIPVSKALDSTFKSSLIIGKSQIPELLGKAQSEEKDYKIVGVIDDLDTQYFYIPLSDVKNLGVTNFSQAKIVMLLKQEMGKFRKQVEDLGFRTTSTADTVKQIESLFGNLRIVLGLLGMVALGVASLGMFNTLTVSLLERTREIGGMKTIGMVTDEVQELLLSEAMIMGLSGGVGGLLLGFVAGKVLSGAVSIFAIAGGQGFLDLTYVPPFLILFIIVSSFFVGLITGLYPAMRARKISALNALRYE
;
A
#
# COMPACT_ATOMS: atom_id res chain seq x y z
N MET A 1 3.17 -5.31 12.32
CA MET A 1 3.56 -6.44 13.19
C MET A 1 4.98 -6.36 13.79
N LYS A 2 5.95 -5.63 13.20
CA LYS A 2 7.33 -5.54 13.74
C LYS A 2 7.53 -4.70 15.02
N ASN A 3 6.61 -3.80 15.36
CA ASN A 3 6.75 -2.92 16.54
C ASN A 3 6.11 -3.45 17.83
N ILE A 4 5.18 -4.42 17.74
CA ILE A 4 4.51 -5.00 18.92
C ILE A 4 5.35 -6.11 19.54
N LEU A 5 6.05 -6.90 18.73
CA LEU A 5 6.91 -7.99 19.19
C LEU A 5 8.02 -7.55 20.15
N PRO A 6 8.78 -6.45 19.92
CA PRO A 6 9.81 -5.99 20.86
C PRO A 6 9.23 -5.40 22.14
N ILE A 7 8.03 -4.80 22.09
CA ILE A 7 7.33 -4.29 23.27
C ILE A 7 6.83 -5.47 24.11
N PHE A 8 6.21 -6.47 23.48
CA PHE A 8 5.76 -7.70 24.14
C PHE A 8 6.94 -8.48 24.72
N LYS A 9 8.09 -8.52 24.03
CA LYS A 9 9.32 -9.14 24.50
C LYS A 9 9.97 -8.36 25.64
N LYS A 10 9.92 -7.02 25.63
CA LYS A 10 10.35 -6.16 26.76
C LYS A 10 9.45 -6.37 27.97
N VAL A 11 8.13 -6.43 27.78
CA VAL A 11 7.17 -6.71 28.85
C VAL A 11 7.38 -8.11 29.42
N LEU A 12 7.57 -9.13 28.56
CA LEU A 12 7.90 -10.50 29.01
C LEU A 12 9.26 -10.56 29.74
N LEU A 13 10.27 -9.83 29.27
CA LEU A 13 11.60 -9.80 29.90
C LEU A 13 11.54 -9.12 31.28
N VAL A 14 10.79 -8.02 31.42
CA VAL A 14 10.57 -7.33 32.70
C VAL A 14 9.82 -8.25 33.68
N ILE A 15 8.82 -8.98 33.22
CA ILE A 15 8.08 -9.96 34.03
C ILE A 15 8.95 -11.20 34.36
N SER A 16 9.91 -11.57 33.52
CA SER A 16 10.79 -12.74 33.74
C SER A 16 11.96 -12.49 34.71
N LYS A 17 12.29 -11.22 35.01
CA LYS A 17 13.41 -10.89 35.90
C LYS A 17 13.05 -11.21 37.36
N PRO A 18 13.84 -12.02 38.08
CA PRO A 18 13.56 -12.38 39.47
C PRO A 18 13.41 -11.17 40.40
N SER A 19 14.15 -10.09 40.13
CA SER A 19 14.15 -8.86 40.95
C SER A 19 12.81 -8.13 40.99
N PHE A 20 11.96 -8.26 39.97
CA PHE A 20 10.62 -7.67 39.95
C PHE A 20 9.68 -8.35 40.97
N TRP A 21 9.93 -9.62 41.28
CA TRP A 21 9.12 -10.43 42.18
C TRP A 21 9.59 -10.36 43.64
N VAL A 22 10.74 -9.76 43.91
CA VAL A 22 11.30 -9.59 45.26
C VAL A 22 10.54 -8.52 46.06
N HIS A 23 9.84 -7.60 45.39
CA HIS A 23 9.07 -6.52 46.05
C HIS A 23 7.56 -6.80 46.19
N LEU A 24 7.11 -7.98 45.78
CA LEU A 24 5.71 -8.41 45.91
C LEU A 24 5.52 -9.11 47.28
N PRO A 25 4.57 -8.67 48.13
CA PRO A 25 4.33 -9.30 49.44
C PRO A 25 4.07 -10.80 49.26
N LYS A 26 4.61 -11.67 50.13
CA LYS A 26 4.60 -13.15 49.98
C LYS A 26 3.25 -13.76 49.57
N ASN A 27 2.12 -13.16 49.96
CA ASN A 27 0.77 -13.58 49.56
C ASN A 27 0.48 -13.42 48.05
N SER A 28 1.07 -12.42 47.39
CA SER A 28 0.89 -12.16 45.96
C SER A 28 1.70 -13.13 45.07
N ILE A 29 2.85 -13.63 45.53
CA ILE A 29 3.64 -14.66 44.83
C ILE A 29 2.88 -16.00 44.79
N ILE A 30 2.18 -16.34 45.87
CA ILE A 30 1.31 -17.53 45.95
C ILE A 30 0.08 -17.35 45.04
N PHE A 31 -0.52 -16.16 45.03
CA PHE A 31 -1.64 -15.82 44.16
C PHE A 31 -1.27 -15.91 42.68
N ILE A 32 -0.08 -15.43 42.30
CA ILE A 32 0.37 -15.45 40.91
C ILE A 32 0.80 -16.85 40.45
N LYS A 33 1.40 -17.68 41.33
CA LYS A 33 1.61 -19.11 41.01
C LYS A 33 0.29 -19.84 40.77
N LYS A 34 -0.73 -19.58 41.60
CA LYS A 34 -2.06 -20.17 41.45
C LYS A 34 -2.76 -19.64 40.18
N ALA A 35 -2.67 -18.34 39.91
CA ALA A 35 -3.21 -17.71 38.69
C ALA A 35 -2.50 -18.20 37.41
N SER A 36 -1.18 -18.40 37.43
CA SER A 36 -0.41 -18.96 36.32
C SER A 36 -0.88 -20.37 35.96
N VAL A 37 -1.14 -21.22 36.95
CA VAL A 37 -1.66 -22.57 36.71
C VAL A 37 -3.08 -22.52 36.17
N THR A 38 -3.96 -21.68 36.72
CA THR A 38 -5.33 -21.49 36.22
C THR A 38 -5.35 -20.96 34.78
N SER A 39 -4.48 -20.02 34.43
CA SER A 39 -4.34 -19.49 33.07
C SER A 39 -3.82 -20.53 32.09
N VAL A 40 -2.88 -21.39 32.48
CA VAL A 40 -2.39 -22.50 31.64
C VAL A 40 -3.48 -23.55 31.42
N ILE A 41 -4.23 -23.90 32.47
CA ILE A 41 -5.37 -24.82 32.39
C ILE A 41 -6.46 -24.25 31.46
N PHE A 42 -6.67 -22.94 31.51
CA PHE A 42 -7.65 -22.24 30.69
C PHE A 42 -7.21 -22.10 29.23
N ALA A 43 -5.94 -21.78 28.99
CA ALA A 43 -5.35 -21.77 27.65
C ALA A 43 -5.35 -23.17 27.01
N SER A 44 -5.05 -24.20 27.81
CA SER A 44 -5.16 -25.60 27.39
C SER A 44 -6.60 -25.97 27.04
N PHE A 45 -7.57 -25.50 27.81
CA PHE A 45 -8.99 -25.71 27.55
C PHE A 45 -9.44 -24.99 26.27
N PHE A 46 -9.03 -23.73 26.07
CA PHE A 46 -9.29 -22.96 24.85
C PHE A 46 -8.73 -23.65 23.60
N LEU A 47 -7.49 -24.13 23.68
CA LEU A 47 -6.82 -24.78 22.56
C LEU A 47 -7.50 -26.11 22.22
N LEU A 48 -7.90 -26.89 23.23
CA LEU A 48 -8.66 -28.12 23.06
C LEU A 48 -10.05 -27.84 22.45
N LEU A 49 -10.75 -26.82 22.93
CA LEU A 49 -12.05 -26.40 22.39
C LEU A 49 -11.97 -25.97 20.93
N ASN A 50 -10.96 -25.18 20.54
CA ASN A 50 -10.76 -24.81 19.14
C ASN A 50 -10.46 -26.03 18.26
N VAL A 51 -9.61 -26.94 18.72
CA VAL A 51 -9.29 -28.17 17.99
C VAL A 51 -10.55 -29.01 17.78
N CYS A 52 -11.34 -29.25 18.82
CA CYS A 52 -12.61 -29.98 18.71
C CYS A 52 -13.62 -29.24 17.81
N PHE A 53 -13.71 -27.91 17.94
CA PHE A 53 -14.64 -27.10 17.14
C PHE A 53 -14.30 -27.13 15.64
N VAL A 54 -13.01 -27.05 15.30
CA VAL A 54 -12.53 -27.21 13.92
C VAL A 54 -12.86 -28.62 13.40
N GLU A 55 -12.67 -29.66 14.21
CA GLU A 55 -13.02 -31.03 13.83
C GLU A 55 -14.53 -31.17 13.53
N VAL A 56 -15.38 -30.56 14.38
CA VAL A 56 -16.83 -30.55 14.18
C VAL A 56 -17.23 -29.76 12.94
N ILE A 57 -16.60 -28.61 12.67
CA ILE A 57 -16.82 -27.85 11.43
C ILE A 57 -16.43 -28.68 10.21
N CYS A 58 -15.27 -29.35 10.24
CA CYS A 58 -14.83 -30.19 9.14
C CYS A 58 -15.83 -31.33 8.85
N LYS A 59 -16.29 -32.03 9.90
CA LYS A 59 -17.34 -33.07 9.77
C LYS A 59 -18.66 -32.49 9.23
N TYR A 60 -19.03 -31.28 9.66
CA TYR A 60 -20.24 -30.61 9.18
C TYR A 60 -20.12 -30.19 7.71
N LEU A 61 -18.98 -29.62 7.29
CA LEU A 61 -18.69 -29.27 5.89
C LEU A 61 -18.68 -30.50 4.98
N GLU A 62 -18.18 -31.64 5.46
CA GLU A 62 -18.24 -32.92 4.74
C GLU A 62 -19.67 -33.45 4.56
N SER A 63 -20.59 -33.10 5.46
CA SER A 63 -22.00 -33.52 5.37
C SER A 63 -22.82 -32.73 4.34
N LEU A 64 -22.30 -31.60 3.83
CA LEU A 64 -22.98 -30.78 2.82
C LEU A 64 -22.82 -31.36 1.40
N PRO A 65 -23.88 -31.44 0.58
CA PRO A 65 -23.88 -32.22 -0.67
C PRO A 65 -22.99 -31.65 -1.80
N VAL A 66 -22.83 -30.33 -1.87
CA VAL A 66 -22.01 -29.65 -2.89
C VAL A 66 -20.61 -29.35 -2.35
N VAL A 67 -20.55 -28.77 -1.15
CA VAL A 67 -19.30 -28.41 -0.47
C VAL A 67 -18.50 -29.66 -0.11
N GLY A 68 -19.13 -30.73 0.38
CA GLY A 68 -18.47 -31.97 0.79
C GLY A 68 -17.78 -32.72 -0.34
N ARG A 69 -18.22 -32.58 -1.60
CA ARG A 69 -17.52 -33.16 -2.77
C ARG A 69 -16.21 -32.44 -3.09
N ILE A 70 -16.22 -31.12 -3.03
CA ILE A 70 -15.03 -30.27 -3.23
C ILE A 70 -14.08 -30.45 -2.05
N PHE A 71 -14.62 -30.42 -0.84
CA PHE A 71 -13.87 -30.53 0.40
C PHE A 71 -13.25 -31.91 0.58
N LYS A 72 -13.91 -33.03 0.23
CA LYS A 72 -13.30 -34.38 0.31
C LYS A 72 -11.98 -34.49 -0.46
N LYS A 73 -11.84 -33.80 -1.60
CA LYS A 73 -10.65 -33.86 -2.46
C LYS A 73 -9.47 -33.04 -1.89
N THR A 74 -9.74 -31.89 -1.28
CA THR A 74 -8.73 -31.01 -0.65
C THR A 74 -8.44 -31.37 0.82
N ASN A 75 -9.44 -31.82 1.57
CA ASN A 75 -9.37 -32.16 3.00
C ASN A 75 -8.59 -33.45 3.27
N MET A 76 -8.52 -34.38 2.30
CA MET A 76 -7.75 -35.63 2.45
C MET A 76 -6.25 -35.39 2.70
N LEU A 77 -5.68 -34.27 2.22
CA LEU A 77 -4.29 -33.87 2.46
C LEU A 77 -4.12 -33.14 3.80
N TRP A 78 -5.07 -32.28 4.17
CA TRP A 78 -5.04 -31.51 5.42
C TRP A 78 -5.29 -32.40 6.63
N VAL A 79 -6.29 -33.30 6.58
CA VAL A 79 -6.60 -34.28 7.64
C VAL A 79 -5.50 -35.34 7.79
N LYS A 80 -4.87 -35.81 6.71
CA LYS A 80 -3.72 -36.73 6.82
C LYS A 80 -2.51 -36.09 7.51
N SER A 81 -2.29 -34.79 7.30
CA SER A 81 -1.18 -34.05 7.90
C SER A 81 -1.48 -33.62 9.34
N PHE A 82 -2.60 -32.96 9.60
CA PHE A 82 -2.97 -32.44 10.94
C PHE A 82 -3.66 -33.48 11.83
N GLY A 83 -4.46 -34.40 11.27
CA GLY A 83 -5.19 -35.43 12.02
C GLY A 83 -4.29 -36.43 12.75
N ARG A 84 -3.01 -36.54 12.38
CA ARG A 84 -2.02 -37.33 13.14
C ARG A 84 -1.50 -36.60 14.38
N TYR A 85 -1.52 -35.27 14.38
CA TYR A 85 -1.06 -34.44 15.50
C TYR A 85 -2.20 -34.14 16.49
N ILE A 86 -3.44 -34.00 16.03
CA ILE A 86 -4.60 -33.69 16.88
C ILE A 86 -4.73 -34.65 18.08
N PRO A 87 -4.71 -35.99 17.93
CA PRO A 87 -4.81 -36.92 19.06
C PRO A 87 -3.60 -36.89 20.00
N ARG A 88 -2.43 -36.44 19.53
CA ARG A 88 -1.24 -36.24 20.38
C ARG A 88 -1.34 -34.94 21.16
N LEU A 89 -1.88 -33.90 20.53
CA LEU A 89 -2.10 -32.59 21.13
C LEU A 89 -3.19 -32.67 22.20
N VAL A 90 -4.32 -33.32 21.91
CA VAL A 90 -5.40 -33.59 22.87
C VAL A 90 -4.89 -34.38 24.07
N ARG A 91 -4.19 -35.52 23.85
CA ARG A 91 -3.58 -36.30 24.95
C ARG A 91 -2.56 -35.52 25.77
N GLY A 92 -1.79 -34.62 25.14
CA GLY A 92 -0.85 -33.74 25.83
C GLY A 92 -1.53 -32.70 26.71
N LEU A 93 -2.65 -32.14 26.24
CA LEU A 93 -3.46 -31.16 26.97
C LEU A 93 -4.31 -31.80 28.09
N GLU A 94 -4.70 -33.07 27.94
CA GLU A 94 -5.48 -33.82 28.93
C GLU A 94 -4.65 -34.33 30.13
N LYS A 95 -3.33 -34.50 29.99
CA LYS A 95 -2.44 -35.09 31.02
C LYS A 95 -2.29 -34.25 32.30
N MET A 96 -2.88 -33.05 32.35
CA MET A 96 -2.67 -32.05 33.39
C MET A 96 -3.72 -32.07 34.53
N ARG A 97 -4.56 -33.13 34.68
CA ARG A 97 -5.60 -33.14 35.74
C ARG A 97 -5.97 -34.53 36.30
N THR A 98 -6.44 -34.51 37.56
CA THR A 98 -6.99 -35.62 38.38
C THR A 98 -8.52 -35.45 38.55
N TYR A 99 -9.29 -35.54 37.46
CA TYR A 99 -10.77 -35.58 37.50
C TYR A 99 -11.25 -36.80 36.71
N GLU A 100 -12.44 -37.32 37.02
CA GLU A 100 -12.94 -38.59 36.44
C GLU A 100 -13.39 -38.45 34.98
N VAL A 101 -13.94 -37.29 34.58
CA VAL A 101 -14.44 -37.08 33.21
C VAL A 101 -13.44 -36.32 32.33
N GLN A 102 -13.22 -36.82 31.10
CA GLN A 102 -12.35 -36.17 30.11
C GLN A 102 -12.96 -34.85 29.57
N ARG A 103 -12.13 -33.82 29.40
CA ARG A 103 -12.56 -32.50 28.90
C ARG A 103 -13.09 -32.53 27.47
N SER A 104 -12.48 -33.33 26.61
CA SER A 104 -12.95 -33.57 25.26
C SER A 104 -14.39 -34.11 25.25
N TYR A 105 -14.72 -35.01 26.18
CA TYR A 105 -16.07 -35.52 26.36
C TYR A 105 -17.04 -34.45 26.85
N LEU A 106 -16.66 -33.61 27.83
CA LEU A 106 -17.50 -32.49 28.28
C LEU A 106 -17.81 -31.49 27.16
N ILE A 107 -16.84 -31.18 26.30
CA ILE A 107 -17.03 -30.31 25.15
C ILE A 107 -17.96 -30.95 24.12
N PHE A 108 -17.81 -32.26 23.87
CA PHE A 108 -18.71 -33.00 23.00
C PHE A 108 -20.15 -32.99 23.52
N LEU A 109 -20.33 -33.28 24.82
CA LEU A 109 -21.63 -33.25 25.49
C LEU A 109 -22.25 -31.85 25.45
N ALA A 110 -21.45 -30.78 25.61
CA ALA A 110 -21.90 -29.41 25.45
C ALA A 110 -22.41 -29.13 24.02
N PHE A 111 -21.74 -29.64 23.00
CA PHE A 111 -22.17 -29.50 21.61
C PHE A 111 -23.51 -30.21 21.35
N GLU A 112 -23.70 -31.38 21.94
CA GLU A 112 -24.93 -32.16 21.83
C GLU A 112 -26.10 -31.47 22.56
N ASN A 113 -25.86 -30.95 23.77
CA ASN A 113 -26.81 -30.15 24.54
C ASN A 113 -27.33 -28.92 23.78
N LEU A 114 -26.44 -28.25 23.03
CA LEU A 114 -26.81 -27.12 22.17
C LEU A 114 -27.70 -27.55 20.99
N ARG A 115 -27.43 -28.74 20.43
CA ARG A 115 -28.12 -29.25 19.23
C ARG A 115 -29.52 -29.79 19.54
N VAL A 116 -29.75 -30.28 20.76
CA VAL A 116 -31.08 -30.74 21.19
C VAL A 116 -32.05 -29.55 21.33
N ARG A 117 -31.59 -28.41 21.88
CA ARG A 117 -32.43 -27.22 22.08
C ARG A 117 -32.11 -26.11 21.06
N LYS A 118 -32.50 -26.34 19.80
CA LYS A 118 -32.08 -25.53 18.65
C LYS A 118 -32.55 -24.08 18.70
N SER A 119 -33.81 -23.80 19.06
CA SER A 119 -34.41 -22.48 18.78
C SER A 119 -33.72 -21.33 19.51
N ARG A 120 -33.51 -21.43 20.83
CA ARG A 120 -32.88 -20.34 21.60
C ARG A 120 -31.40 -20.18 21.28
N SER A 121 -30.65 -21.28 21.31
CA SER A 121 -29.23 -21.29 20.99
C SER A 121 -28.97 -20.73 19.60
N LEU A 122 -29.81 -21.07 18.62
CA LEU A 122 -29.70 -20.57 17.25
C LEU A 122 -30.02 -19.08 17.14
N ILE A 123 -31.06 -18.58 17.82
CA ILE A 123 -31.39 -17.15 17.84
C ILE A 123 -30.23 -16.34 18.45
N THR A 124 -29.66 -16.80 19.57
CA THR A 124 -28.55 -16.12 20.25
C THR A 124 -27.27 -16.14 19.41
N VAL A 125 -26.92 -17.29 18.82
CA VAL A 125 -25.78 -17.42 17.91
C VAL A 125 -25.98 -16.58 16.65
N ALA A 126 -27.19 -16.53 16.09
CA ALA A 126 -27.52 -15.69 14.93
C ALA A 126 -27.44 -14.20 15.26
N GLY A 127 -27.94 -13.76 16.42
CA GLY A 127 -27.82 -12.38 16.88
C GLY A 127 -26.36 -11.95 17.06
N MET A 128 -25.54 -12.81 17.68
CA MET A 128 -24.09 -12.58 17.76
C MET A 128 -23.42 -12.57 16.39
N SER A 129 -23.79 -13.50 15.52
CA SER A 129 -23.26 -13.57 14.15
C SER A 129 -23.60 -12.31 13.36
N PHE A 130 -24.81 -11.80 13.49
CA PHE A 130 -25.22 -10.56 12.84
C PHE A 130 -24.42 -9.36 13.37
N GLY A 131 -24.31 -9.21 14.69
CA GLY A 131 -23.53 -8.14 15.31
C GLY A 131 -22.07 -8.16 14.89
N VAL A 132 -21.40 -9.32 15.00
CA VAL A 132 -20.02 -9.50 14.53
C VAL A 132 -19.92 -9.28 13.02
N GLY A 133 -20.88 -9.76 12.24
CA GLY A 133 -20.87 -9.68 10.78
C GLY A 133 -20.99 -8.26 10.25
N VAL A 134 -21.82 -7.42 10.87
CA VAL A 134 -21.89 -5.98 10.55
C VAL A 134 -20.54 -5.31 10.82
N ILE A 135 -19.88 -5.62 11.93
CA ILE A 135 -18.56 -5.06 12.26
C ILE A 135 -17.50 -5.50 11.25
N VAL A 136 -17.49 -6.79 10.91
CA VAL A 136 -16.59 -7.35 9.89
C VAL A 136 -16.80 -6.66 8.56
N LEU A 137 -18.05 -6.50 8.13
CA LEU A 137 -18.41 -5.85 6.88
C LEU A 137 -17.90 -4.40 6.85
N LEU A 138 -18.21 -3.61 7.88
CA LEU A 138 -17.84 -2.19 7.96
C LEU A 138 -16.31 -2.01 8.02
N LEU A 139 -15.61 -2.78 8.85
CA LEU A 139 -14.15 -2.70 8.93
C LEU A 139 -13.48 -3.18 7.63
N SER A 140 -13.97 -4.29 7.06
CA SER A 140 -13.43 -4.82 5.80
C SER A 140 -13.62 -3.87 4.63
N LEU A 141 -14.75 -3.16 4.59
CA LEU A 141 -15.01 -2.10 3.64
C LEU A 141 -14.05 -0.92 3.87
N GLY A 142 -13.87 -0.51 5.12
CA GLY A 142 -12.91 0.56 5.48
C GLY A 142 -11.46 0.22 5.11
N TYR A 143 -11.04 -1.05 5.17
CA TYR A 143 -9.73 -1.46 4.68
C TYR A 143 -9.64 -1.51 3.16
N GLY A 144 -10.67 -2.03 2.48
CA GLY A 144 -10.67 -2.11 1.02
C GLY A 144 -10.73 -0.73 0.36
N ILE A 145 -11.58 0.16 0.84
CA ILE A 145 -11.69 1.54 0.33
C ILE A 145 -10.39 2.30 0.57
N GLU A 146 -9.81 2.27 1.78
CA GLU A 146 -8.51 2.93 2.04
C GLU A 146 -7.46 2.47 1.01
N ARG A 147 -7.35 1.15 0.80
CA ARG A 147 -6.37 0.58 -0.13
C ARG A 147 -6.63 1.03 -1.57
N LEU A 148 -7.89 1.11 -1.99
CA LEU A 148 -8.26 1.61 -3.31
C LEU A 148 -7.93 3.10 -3.48
N VAL A 149 -8.23 3.93 -2.49
CA VAL A 149 -7.93 5.36 -2.53
C VAL A 149 -6.42 5.58 -2.56
N VAL A 150 -5.67 4.90 -1.68
CA VAL A 150 -4.20 4.98 -1.64
C VAL A 150 -3.58 4.56 -2.98
N ASN A 151 -4.06 3.46 -3.57
CA ASN A 151 -3.57 3.00 -4.87
C ASN A 151 -3.94 3.94 -6.05
N LYS A 152 -5.05 4.68 -5.95
CA LYS A 152 -5.43 5.68 -6.95
C LYS A 152 -4.62 6.98 -6.82
N VAL A 153 -4.32 7.38 -5.59
CA VAL A 153 -3.61 8.64 -5.29
C VAL A 153 -2.10 8.49 -5.41
N ALA A 154 -1.55 7.30 -5.19
CA ALA A 154 -0.11 7.10 -5.18
C ALA A 154 0.31 5.84 -5.95
N SER A 155 1.07 6.03 -7.03
CA SER A 155 1.90 4.96 -7.57
C SER A 155 3.16 4.78 -6.71
N LEU A 156 3.83 3.62 -6.83
CA LEU A 156 5.07 3.35 -6.08
C LEU A 156 6.18 4.39 -6.37
N GLN A 157 6.17 4.99 -7.56
CA GLN A 157 7.14 6.00 -7.97
C GLN A 157 6.81 7.37 -7.33
N ASP A 158 5.54 7.75 -7.23
CA ASP A 158 5.11 9.02 -6.62
C ASP A 158 5.43 9.09 -5.12
N LEU A 159 5.49 7.94 -4.45
CA LEU A 159 5.86 7.84 -3.04
C LEU A 159 7.34 8.12 -2.76
N GLN A 160 8.18 8.20 -3.81
CA GLN A 160 9.61 8.48 -3.73
C GLN A 160 9.98 9.90 -4.16
N VAL A 161 8.98 10.72 -4.51
CA VAL A 161 9.16 12.09 -4.98
C VAL A 161 8.83 13.08 -3.86
N VAL A 162 9.70 14.09 -3.71
CA VAL A 162 9.45 15.29 -2.91
C VAL A 162 9.42 16.49 -3.82
N ASP A 163 8.34 17.24 -3.75
CA ASP A 163 8.22 18.53 -4.39
C ASP A 163 8.72 19.60 -3.43
N ILE A 164 9.65 20.41 -3.91
CA ILE A 164 10.23 21.54 -3.20
C ILE A 164 9.74 22.82 -3.87
N SER A 165 9.26 23.75 -3.07
CA SER A 165 8.92 25.10 -3.51
C SER A 165 9.51 26.14 -2.57
N THR A 166 9.71 27.35 -3.09
CA THR A 166 9.91 28.53 -2.26
C THR A 166 8.56 28.86 -1.63
N GLY A 167 8.43 28.75 -0.31
CA GLY A 167 7.18 29.08 0.38
C GLY A 167 6.80 30.56 0.30
N GLY A 168 5.94 31.03 1.21
CA GLY A 168 5.64 32.47 1.33
C GLY A 168 6.83 33.34 1.76
N ASN A 169 7.98 32.72 2.08
CA ASN A 169 9.21 33.41 2.45
C ASN A 169 9.94 33.87 1.19
N THR A 170 9.84 35.16 0.89
CA THR A 170 10.45 35.80 -0.29
C THR A 170 11.98 35.90 -0.24
N ALA A 171 12.59 35.57 0.90
CA ALA A 171 14.05 35.58 1.10
C ALA A 171 14.76 34.38 0.45
N VAL A 172 14.08 33.23 0.34
CA VAL A 172 14.68 31.99 -0.15
C VAL A 172 14.38 31.83 -1.63
N LYS A 173 15.44 31.66 -2.44
CA LYS A 173 15.36 31.50 -3.89
C LYS A 173 15.79 30.10 -4.29
N LEU A 174 14.99 29.44 -5.11
CA LEU A 174 15.33 28.14 -5.68
C LEU A 174 16.25 28.34 -6.88
N THR A 175 17.54 28.53 -6.61
CA THR A 175 18.58 28.73 -7.63
C THR A 175 19.29 27.43 -7.97
N GLN A 176 20.15 27.46 -8.99
CA GLN A 176 21.03 26.35 -9.32
C GLN A 176 21.91 25.91 -8.14
N ASP A 177 22.34 26.84 -7.27
CA ASP A 177 23.12 26.49 -6.09
C ASP A 177 22.30 25.79 -5.02
N ALA A 178 21.02 26.14 -4.86
CA ALA A 178 20.10 25.40 -4.01
C ALA A 178 19.94 23.95 -4.49
N MET A 179 19.80 23.75 -5.81
CA MET A 179 19.72 22.42 -6.42
C MET A 179 20.99 21.58 -6.14
N ARG A 180 22.18 22.17 -6.27
CA ARG A 180 23.44 21.50 -5.93
C ARG A 180 23.54 21.13 -4.45
N LYS A 181 23.04 21.98 -3.55
CA LYS A 181 22.99 21.67 -2.10
C LYS A 181 22.07 20.49 -1.82
N PHE A 182 20.89 20.45 -2.44
CA PHE A 182 19.95 19.34 -2.27
C PHE A 182 20.53 18.00 -2.73
N GLN A 183 21.30 17.98 -3.81
CA GLN A 183 21.98 16.77 -4.27
C GLN A 183 23.04 16.24 -3.30
N LYS A 184 23.63 17.10 -2.46
CA LYS A 184 24.59 16.69 -1.43
C LYS A 184 23.91 16.10 -0.19
N PHE A 185 22.60 16.32 -0.03
CA PHE A 185 21.85 15.79 1.11
C PHE A 185 21.33 14.38 0.80
N GLY A 186 21.93 13.38 1.44
CA GLY A 186 21.45 11.99 1.35
C GLY A 186 21.63 11.33 -0.03
N LYS A 187 21.02 10.15 -0.22
CA LYS A 187 21.06 9.42 -1.49
C LYS A 187 19.96 9.90 -2.45
N VAL A 188 20.06 11.16 -2.88
CA VAL A 188 19.21 11.73 -3.94
C VAL A 188 19.64 11.16 -5.28
N THR A 189 18.72 10.56 -6.02
CA THR A 189 18.99 10.04 -7.37
C THR A 189 19.03 11.20 -8.36
N ASN A 190 17.95 11.98 -8.38
CA ASN A 190 17.73 13.07 -9.34
C ASN A 190 17.09 14.26 -8.65
N ALA A 191 17.48 15.46 -9.07
CA ALA A 191 16.87 16.71 -8.65
C ALA A 191 16.49 17.52 -9.90
N ILE A 192 15.20 17.67 -10.12
CA ILE A 192 14.63 18.09 -11.40
C ILE A 192 13.93 19.43 -11.19
N PRO A 193 14.56 20.54 -11.59
CA PRO A 193 13.92 21.84 -11.49
C PRO A 193 12.95 22.06 -12.65
N PHE A 194 11.92 22.85 -12.41
CA PHE A 194 11.06 23.38 -13.46
C PHE A 194 10.59 24.79 -13.11
N VAL A 195 10.23 25.53 -14.15
CA VAL A 195 9.72 26.90 -14.06
C VAL A 195 8.27 26.89 -14.51
N SER A 196 7.41 27.59 -13.77
CA SER A 196 6.04 27.88 -14.19
C SER A 196 5.92 29.37 -14.47
N VAL A 197 5.44 29.69 -15.67
CA VAL A 197 5.18 31.06 -16.16
C VAL A 197 3.85 31.10 -16.89
N VAL A 198 3.33 32.30 -17.08
CA VAL A 198 2.12 32.50 -17.90
C VAL A 198 2.55 32.75 -19.33
N GLY A 199 2.01 31.99 -20.28
CA GLY A 199 2.22 32.16 -21.71
C GLY A 199 0.98 32.76 -22.33
N ARG A 200 1.14 33.90 -23.01
CA ARG A 200 0.11 34.48 -23.86
C ARG A 200 0.21 33.83 -25.22
N ILE A 201 -0.79 33.04 -25.59
CA ILE A 201 -0.90 32.41 -26.91
C ILE A 201 -1.74 33.30 -27.81
N THR A 202 -1.28 33.48 -29.05
CA THR A 202 -2.03 34.12 -30.13
C THR A 202 -2.42 33.06 -31.15
N PHE A 203 -3.73 32.84 -31.33
CA PHE A 203 -4.26 31.88 -32.31
C PHE A 203 -5.53 32.43 -32.97
N ASN A 204 -5.62 32.39 -34.30
CA ASN A 204 -6.75 32.94 -35.07
C ASN A 204 -7.17 34.38 -34.68
N LYS A 205 -6.20 35.25 -34.37
CA LYS A 205 -6.39 36.64 -33.89
C LYS A 205 -7.00 36.78 -32.49
N ALA A 206 -7.27 35.68 -31.79
CA ALA A 206 -7.59 35.68 -30.37
C ALA A 206 -6.30 35.52 -29.54
N THR A 207 -6.23 36.22 -28.41
CA THR A 207 -5.15 36.07 -27.43
C THR A 207 -5.71 35.50 -26.14
N THR A 208 -5.02 34.50 -25.58
CA THR A 208 -5.42 33.86 -24.32
C THR A 208 -4.19 33.55 -23.49
N ASP A 209 -4.32 33.68 -22.18
CA ASP A 209 -3.25 33.42 -21.23
C ASP A 209 -3.40 31.99 -20.70
N VAL A 210 -2.35 31.17 -20.85
CA VAL A 210 -2.31 29.78 -20.39
C VAL A 210 -1.08 29.53 -19.53
N LEU A 211 -1.10 28.44 -18.78
CA LEU A 211 0.03 28.06 -17.95
C LEU A 211 1.11 27.37 -18.80
N VAL A 212 2.36 27.76 -18.59
CA VAL A 212 3.51 27.21 -19.31
C VAL A 212 4.52 26.66 -18.33
N TYR A 213 4.82 25.39 -18.49
CA TYR A 213 5.80 24.69 -17.68
C TYR A 213 7.09 24.48 -18.47
N SER A 214 8.18 25.03 -17.98
CA SER A 214 9.49 24.83 -18.58
C SER A 214 10.27 23.79 -17.79
N ALA A 215 10.53 22.64 -18.41
CA ALA A 215 11.06 21.46 -17.72
C ALA A 215 12.05 20.67 -18.61
N PRO A 216 13.00 19.93 -18.01
CA PRO A 216 13.88 19.01 -18.73
C PRO A 216 13.15 17.71 -19.10
N ASN A 217 13.71 16.93 -20.04
CA ASN A 217 13.10 15.65 -20.46
C ASN A 217 12.93 14.66 -19.30
N GLU A 218 13.81 14.71 -18.30
CA GLU A 218 13.74 13.87 -17.12
C GLU A 218 12.42 14.08 -16.35
N TYR A 219 11.86 15.28 -16.36
CA TYR A 219 10.61 15.61 -15.66
C TYR A 219 9.45 14.69 -16.07
N PHE A 220 9.30 14.45 -17.38
CA PHE A 220 8.21 13.63 -17.93
C PHE A 220 8.28 12.16 -17.51
N LYS A 221 9.47 11.65 -17.17
CA LYS A 221 9.62 10.28 -16.64
C LYS A 221 9.01 10.13 -15.25
N PHE A 222 9.02 11.20 -14.45
CA PHE A 222 8.59 11.15 -13.04
C PHE A 222 7.16 11.59 -12.82
N ILE A 223 6.60 12.42 -13.70
CA ILE A 223 5.17 12.77 -13.63
C ILE A 223 4.24 11.71 -14.24
N ASN A 224 4.80 10.57 -14.70
CA ASN A 224 4.08 9.47 -15.36
C ASN A 224 3.08 9.98 -16.43
N ALA A 225 3.50 10.98 -17.22
CA ALA A 225 2.64 11.64 -18.18
C ALA A 225 2.22 10.63 -19.27
N LYS A 226 0.91 10.41 -19.40
CA LYS A 226 0.35 9.59 -20.47
C LYS A 226 0.41 10.37 -21.77
N MET A 227 1.39 10.03 -22.61
CA MET A 227 1.50 10.58 -23.95
C MET A 227 0.43 9.96 -24.85
N VAL A 228 -0.48 10.79 -25.37
CA VAL A 228 -1.49 10.37 -26.36
C VAL A 228 -0.81 10.20 -27.72
N LYS A 229 0.08 11.14 -28.08
CA LYS A 229 0.84 11.14 -29.34
C LYS A 229 2.16 11.90 -29.21
N GLY A 230 3.11 11.58 -30.08
CA GLY A 230 4.35 12.32 -30.27
C GLY A 230 5.52 11.80 -29.43
N LYS A 231 6.58 12.60 -29.31
CA LYS A 231 7.83 12.28 -28.61
C LYS A 231 8.17 13.38 -27.60
N LEU A 232 9.09 13.06 -26.68
CA LEU A 232 9.69 14.06 -25.77
C LEU A 232 10.59 15.02 -26.56
N PHE A 233 11.04 16.12 -25.94
CA PHE A 233 11.86 17.14 -26.61
C PHE A 233 13.14 16.54 -27.20
N SER A 234 13.51 16.97 -28.41
CA SER A 234 14.62 16.40 -29.17
C SER A 234 15.98 16.65 -28.52
N ASN A 235 16.13 17.76 -27.77
CA ASN A 235 17.41 18.15 -27.20
C ASN A 235 17.26 18.93 -25.87
N ASN A 236 17.17 18.22 -24.74
CA ASN A 236 17.10 18.87 -23.43
C ASN A 236 17.57 17.99 -22.25
N LYS A 237 18.82 17.49 -22.32
CA LYS A 237 19.51 16.90 -21.16
C LYS A 237 20.17 18.01 -20.35
N ILE A 238 19.43 18.60 -19.41
CA ILE A 238 20.06 19.32 -18.29
C ILE A 238 20.14 18.32 -17.15
N SER A 239 21.06 17.37 -17.26
CA SER A 239 21.41 16.54 -16.11
C SER A 239 22.27 17.40 -15.21
N TYR A 240 21.76 17.78 -14.04
CA TYR A 240 22.61 18.29 -12.98
C TYR A 240 23.37 17.09 -12.41
N ALA A 241 24.37 16.61 -13.16
CA ALA A 241 25.35 15.70 -12.62
C ALA A 241 26.13 16.45 -11.53
N PRO A 242 26.53 15.78 -10.43
CA PRO A 242 27.32 16.41 -9.38
C PRO A 242 28.58 17.07 -9.98
N PRO A 243 28.97 18.27 -9.51
CA PRO A 243 30.12 18.99 -10.06
C PRO A 243 31.39 18.18 -9.86
N ASP A 244 32.22 18.19 -10.91
CA ASP A 244 33.56 17.61 -10.99
C ASP A 244 34.38 17.89 -9.71
N GLY A 245 34.39 16.92 -8.82
CA GLY A 245 35.60 16.58 -8.08
C GLY A 245 36.24 15.44 -8.84
N GLU A 246 37.51 15.58 -9.20
CA GLU A 246 38.30 14.48 -9.74
C GLU A 246 38.21 13.26 -8.81
N VAL A 247 37.34 12.33 -9.17
CA VAL A 247 37.49 10.92 -8.86
C VAL A 247 37.83 10.27 -10.17
N ALA A 248 39.05 9.71 -10.22
CA ALA A 248 39.69 9.11 -11.37
C ALA A 248 38.71 8.48 -12.36
N GLY A 249 38.53 9.15 -13.51
CA GLY A 249 37.99 8.60 -14.74
C GLY A 249 36.56 8.04 -14.64
N VAL A 250 35.55 8.87 -14.90
CA VAL A 250 34.34 8.37 -15.57
C VAL A 250 34.69 8.13 -17.03
N SER A 251 35.47 7.08 -17.28
CA SER A 251 35.23 6.27 -18.46
C SER A 251 33.77 5.85 -18.38
N THR A 252 32.98 6.06 -19.42
CA THR A 252 31.87 5.15 -19.67
C THR A 252 32.49 3.78 -19.82
N GLN A 253 32.70 3.07 -18.71
CA GLN A 253 33.17 1.70 -18.72
C GLN A 253 32.04 0.91 -19.35
N TYR A 254 32.12 0.74 -20.67
CA TYR A 254 31.50 -0.39 -21.31
C TYR A 254 32.01 -1.62 -20.55
N GLU A 255 31.09 -2.45 -20.05
CA GLU A 255 31.48 -3.75 -19.52
C GLU A 255 32.19 -4.48 -20.67
N LYS A 256 33.49 -4.73 -20.52
CA LYS A 256 34.24 -5.56 -21.48
C LYS A 256 33.51 -6.90 -21.51
N ALA A 257 32.91 -7.20 -22.64
CA ALA A 257 32.00 -8.32 -22.79
C ALA A 257 32.35 -9.08 -24.06
N GLU A 258 32.44 -10.40 -23.95
CA GLU A 258 32.55 -11.28 -25.12
C GLU A 258 31.16 -11.79 -25.50
N PHE A 259 30.88 -11.84 -26.79
CA PHE A 259 29.63 -12.38 -27.30
C PHE A 259 29.42 -13.82 -26.79
N GLY A 260 28.24 -14.10 -26.22
CA GLY A 260 27.91 -15.41 -25.65
C GLY A 260 28.44 -15.68 -24.24
N SER A 261 29.12 -14.73 -23.61
CA SER A 261 29.57 -14.86 -22.21
C SER A 261 28.44 -14.56 -21.20
N LYS A 262 28.50 -15.18 -20.01
CA LYS A 262 27.54 -14.93 -18.93
C LYS A 262 27.80 -13.57 -18.29
N VAL A 263 26.76 -12.75 -18.16
CA VAL A 263 26.81 -11.43 -17.52
C VAL A 263 26.91 -11.56 -16.00
N SER A 264 26.24 -12.56 -15.42
CA SER A 264 26.24 -12.85 -13.99
C SER A 264 26.27 -14.37 -13.75
N PRO A 265 27.02 -14.85 -12.75
CA PRO A 265 27.02 -16.26 -12.38
C PRO A 265 25.71 -16.71 -11.71
N ASN A 266 24.90 -15.76 -11.21
CA ASN A 266 23.68 -16.07 -10.47
C ASN A 266 22.49 -16.33 -11.41
N THR A 267 21.65 -17.30 -11.03
CA THR A 267 20.36 -17.53 -11.69
C THR A 267 19.41 -16.38 -11.38
N VAL A 268 18.74 -15.87 -12.41
CA VAL A 268 17.79 -14.77 -12.32
C VAL A 268 16.38 -15.34 -12.46
N LEU A 269 15.49 -14.97 -11.54
CA LEU A 269 14.06 -15.22 -11.69
C LEU A 269 13.46 -14.09 -12.54
N PHE A 270 12.72 -14.43 -13.59
CA PHE A 270 12.21 -13.42 -14.51
C PHE A 270 10.80 -13.74 -14.98
N ASN A 271 10.06 -12.75 -15.46
CA ASN A 271 8.79 -12.97 -16.12
C ASN A 271 8.69 -12.14 -17.40
N ILE A 272 7.81 -12.55 -18.31
CA ILE A 272 7.55 -11.81 -19.54
C ILE A 272 6.54 -10.69 -19.25
N ASN A 273 6.76 -9.53 -19.86
CA ASN A 273 5.88 -8.37 -19.70
C ASN A 273 4.43 -8.73 -20.08
N PRO A 274 3.42 -8.37 -19.25
CA PRO A 274 2.04 -8.83 -19.44
C PRO A 274 1.35 -8.28 -20.70
N GLN A 275 1.91 -7.25 -21.33
CA GLN A 275 1.30 -6.61 -22.51
C GLN A 275 1.88 -7.09 -23.85
N GLU A 276 2.93 -7.92 -23.86
CA GLU A 276 3.59 -8.36 -25.10
C GLU A 276 4.08 -9.82 -25.03
N ALA A 277 3.95 -10.56 -26.13
CA ALA A 277 4.56 -11.87 -26.29
C ALA A 277 6.05 -11.71 -26.64
N ALA A 278 6.94 -12.37 -25.90
CA ALA A 278 8.37 -12.32 -26.15
C ALA A 278 8.76 -13.23 -27.32
N VAL A 279 9.59 -12.72 -28.23
CA VAL A 279 10.18 -13.53 -29.31
C VAL A 279 11.28 -14.40 -28.73
N VAL A 280 11.26 -15.69 -29.07
CA VAL A 280 12.19 -16.70 -28.58
C VAL A 280 13.16 -17.08 -29.69
N TRP A 281 14.47 -16.92 -29.43
CA TRP A 281 15.55 -17.16 -30.37
C TRP A 281 16.37 -18.39 -29.98
N GLU A 282 16.86 -19.14 -30.97
CA GLU A 282 17.70 -20.32 -30.72
C GLU A 282 19.06 -19.96 -30.14
N SER A 283 19.61 -18.83 -30.57
CA SER A 283 20.85 -18.23 -30.04
C SER A 283 20.59 -16.80 -29.60
N CYS A 284 21.46 -16.25 -28.75
CA CYS A 284 21.35 -14.88 -28.24
C CYS A 284 21.82 -13.87 -29.31
N SER A 285 21.27 -13.98 -30.52
CA SER A 285 21.55 -13.14 -31.68
C SER A 285 20.27 -12.86 -32.47
N THR A 286 20.09 -11.61 -32.87
CA THR A 286 19.05 -11.12 -33.78
C THR A 286 19.19 -11.67 -35.21
N GLY A 287 20.35 -12.25 -35.56
CA GLY A 287 20.53 -13.00 -36.80
C GLY A 287 20.22 -14.50 -36.69
N GLY A 288 19.86 -14.99 -35.50
CA GLY A 288 19.56 -16.40 -35.25
C GLY A 288 18.18 -16.85 -35.76
N LYS A 289 17.93 -18.16 -35.77
CA LYS A 289 16.61 -18.69 -36.13
C LYS A 289 15.60 -18.42 -35.00
N ILE A 290 14.43 -17.88 -35.36
CA ILE A 290 13.30 -17.69 -34.44
C ILE A 290 12.63 -19.04 -34.22
N VAL A 291 12.51 -19.45 -32.95
CA VAL A 291 11.96 -20.76 -32.56
C VAL A 291 10.47 -20.65 -32.22
N GLY A 292 10.02 -19.48 -31.77
CA GLY A 292 8.61 -19.22 -31.47
C GLY A 292 8.41 -17.99 -30.60
N TYR A 293 7.28 -17.96 -29.90
CA TYR A 293 6.94 -16.91 -28.93
C TYR A 293 6.74 -17.51 -27.54
N THR A 294 6.94 -16.71 -26.50
CA THR A 294 6.61 -17.09 -25.13
C THR A 294 5.84 -15.97 -24.43
N ALA A 295 5.09 -16.33 -23.39
CA ALA A 295 4.17 -15.44 -22.69
C ALA A 295 4.40 -15.48 -21.18
N ARG A 296 3.73 -14.59 -20.46
CA ARG A 296 3.78 -14.55 -19.00
C ARG A 296 3.18 -15.83 -18.38
N LEU A 297 3.86 -16.39 -17.38
CA LEU A 297 3.36 -17.50 -16.56
C LEU A 297 3.29 -17.10 -15.08
N GLU A 298 2.27 -17.55 -14.36
CA GLU A 298 2.19 -17.38 -12.90
C GLU A 298 3.31 -18.18 -12.22
N GLY A 299 4.16 -17.49 -11.45
CA GLY A 299 5.37 -18.06 -10.82
C GLY A 299 6.69 -17.68 -11.49
N GLY A 300 6.65 -17.22 -12.75
CA GLY A 300 7.85 -16.78 -13.50
C GLY A 300 8.77 -17.92 -13.94
N TYR A 301 9.84 -17.54 -14.64
CA TYR A 301 10.85 -18.39 -15.25
C TYR A 301 12.20 -18.24 -14.53
N LYS A 302 13.09 -19.21 -14.74
CA LYS A 302 14.48 -19.17 -14.26
C LYS A 302 15.43 -19.18 -15.44
N GLY A 303 16.44 -18.31 -15.41
CA GLY A 303 17.43 -18.25 -16.48
C GLY A 303 18.72 -17.55 -16.06
N TYR A 304 19.64 -17.42 -17.00
CA TYR A 304 20.92 -16.72 -16.82
C TYR A 304 21.00 -15.57 -17.81
N GLN A 305 21.71 -14.51 -17.41
CA GLN A 305 21.96 -13.38 -18.29
C GLN A 305 23.20 -13.63 -19.15
N TYR A 306 23.08 -13.38 -20.45
CA TYR A 306 24.14 -13.54 -21.44
C TYR A 306 24.32 -12.26 -22.26
N TRP A 307 25.54 -12.02 -22.70
CA TRP A 307 25.83 -11.02 -23.71
C TRP A 307 25.51 -11.58 -25.10
N GLY A 308 24.74 -10.84 -25.88
CA GLY A 308 24.31 -11.23 -27.22
C GLY A 308 24.30 -10.04 -28.17
N SER A 309 23.77 -10.22 -29.38
CA SER A 309 23.78 -9.14 -30.37
C SER A 309 22.91 -7.97 -29.92
N GLU A 310 23.21 -6.79 -30.45
CA GLU A 310 22.44 -5.59 -30.19
C GLU A 310 21.01 -5.68 -30.77
N TYR A 311 20.06 -5.05 -30.08
CA TYR A 311 18.68 -4.90 -30.52
C TYR A 311 18.17 -3.48 -30.16
N TYR A 312 17.74 -2.70 -31.16
CA TYR A 312 17.25 -1.32 -30.99
C TYR A 312 15.72 -1.23 -30.80
N PRO A 313 15.17 -0.13 -30.21
CA PRO A 313 15.85 1.05 -29.68
C PRO A 313 15.88 1.10 -28.14
N LEU A 314 17.01 1.55 -27.58
CA LEU A 314 17.28 1.61 -26.14
C LEU A 314 16.53 2.75 -25.42
N GLU A 315 15.67 2.39 -24.45
CA GLU A 315 15.24 3.26 -23.35
C GLU A 315 15.64 2.62 -22.00
N GLY A 316 16.45 3.32 -21.18
CA GLY A 316 16.79 2.90 -19.80
C GLY A 316 18.02 1.99 -19.64
N ASP A 317 18.36 1.67 -18.37
CA ASP A 317 19.59 1.09 -17.77
C ASP A 317 20.16 -0.24 -18.34
N ALA A 318 20.00 -0.51 -19.64
CA ALA A 318 20.77 -1.54 -20.32
C ALA A 318 22.16 -0.98 -20.64
N ARG A 319 23.10 -1.05 -19.69
CA ARG A 319 24.52 -0.82 -19.97
C ARG A 319 24.92 -1.72 -21.16
N ALA A 320 25.33 -1.11 -22.27
CA ALA A 320 25.80 -1.82 -23.45
C ALA A 320 27.15 -2.48 -23.15
N GLY A 321 27.29 -3.76 -23.49
CA GLY A 321 28.58 -4.43 -23.50
C GLY A 321 29.32 -4.01 -24.76
N TYR A 322 30.64 -3.86 -24.69
CA TYR A 322 31.46 -3.60 -25.87
C TYR A 322 32.51 -4.71 -25.99
N SER A 323 32.55 -5.33 -27.16
CA SER A 323 33.50 -6.40 -27.47
C SER A 323 34.76 -5.81 -28.07
N ASN A 324 35.89 -5.89 -27.34
CA ASN A 324 37.19 -5.42 -27.85
C ASN A 324 37.74 -6.30 -28.99
N THR A 325 37.25 -7.53 -29.15
CA THR A 325 37.70 -8.45 -30.20
C THR A 325 36.92 -8.26 -31.51
N THR A 326 35.61 -8.00 -31.43
CA THR A 326 34.75 -7.83 -32.62
C THR A 326 34.40 -6.37 -32.92
N HIS A 327 34.74 -5.42 -32.04
CA HIS A 327 34.42 -3.98 -32.14
C HIS A 327 32.92 -3.68 -32.26
N GLU A 328 32.06 -4.58 -31.78
CA GLU A 328 30.60 -4.49 -31.85
C GLU A 328 29.97 -4.24 -30.47
N TYR A 329 28.81 -3.58 -30.48
CA TYR A 329 27.99 -3.39 -29.29
C TYR A 329 27.15 -4.64 -29.01
N LEU A 330 27.04 -4.98 -27.73
CA LEU A 330 26.33 -6.17 -27.24
C LEU A 330 25.15 -5.78 -26.35
N GLY A 331 24.01 -6.44 -26.59
CA GLY A 331 22.82 -6.36 -25.75
C GLY A 331 22.81 -7.44 -24.66
N LYS A 332 22.03 -7.22 -23.58
CA LYS A 332 21.78 -8.25 -22.56
C LYS A 332 20.62 -9.15 -22.98
N TRP A 333 20.81 -10.45 -22.90
CA TRP A 333 19.80 -11.48 -23.19
C TRP A 333 19.61 -12.36 -21.97
N ILE A 334 18.45 -13.01 -21.86
CA ILE A 334 18.20 -14.05 -20.87
C ILE A 334 18.09 -15.38 -21.60
N LYS A 335 18.91 -16.35 -21.19
CA LYS A 335 18.84 -17.73 -21.64
C LYS A 335 18.21 -18.59 -20.57
N GLY A 336 17.12 -19.28 -20.89
CA GLY A 336 16.42 -20.16 -19.97
C GLY A 336 15.37 -21.02 -20.67
N VAL A 337 14.86 -22.00 -19.93
CA VAL A 337 13.86 -22.95 -20.45
C VAL A 337 12.48 -22.30 -20.40
N VAL A 338 11.90 -22.09 -21.58
CA VAL A 338 10.59 -21.43 -21.74
C VAL A 338 9.63 -22.24 -22.61
N PRO A 339 8.31 -22.11 -22.39
CA PRO A 339 7.31 -22.75 -23.22
C PRO A 339 7.15 -22.02 -24.55
N LEU A 340 6.97 -22.78 -25.63
CA LEU A 340 6.88 -22.24 -26.99
C LEU A 340 5.44 -22.15 -27.49
N TYR A 341 5.11 -21.03 -28.13
CA TYR A 341 3.81 -20.74 -28.72
C TYR A 341 3.98 -20.25 -30.16
N ASN A 342 2.99 -20.55 -31.00
CA ASN A 342 2.83 -19.95 -32.31
C ASN A 342 1.84 -18.78 -32.23
N LYS A 343 2.13 -17.68 -32.92
CA LYS A 343 1.29 -16.48 -32.93
C LYS A 343 0.36 -16.53 -34.15
N SER A 344 -0.94 -16.66 -33.92
CA SER A 344 -1.95 -16.63 -34.99
C SER A 344 -2.12 -15.22 -35.56
N SER A 345 -2.68 -15.10 -36.77
CA SER A 345 -3.02 -13.82 -37.42
C SER A 345 -3.82 -12.86 -36.53
N ASP A 346 -4.61 -13.41 -35.60
CA ASP A 346 -5.52 -12.68 -34.71
C ASP A 346 -4.82 -12.25 -33.40
N GLY A 347 -3.50 -12.46 -33.28
CA GLY A 347 -2.70 -12.11 -32.11
C GLY A 347 -2.74 -13.14 -30.97
N ALA A 348 -3.60 -14.17 -31.05
CA ALA A 348 -3.68 -15.24 -30.06
C ALA A 348 -2.48 -16.21 -30.12
N LEU A 349 -1.97 -16.60 -28.95
CA LEU A 349 -0.86 -17.55 -28.79
C LEU A 349 -1.39 -18.98 -28.62
N ARG A 350 -0.98 -19.90 -29.49
CA ARG A 350 -1.33 -21.33 -29.42
C ARG A 350 -0.10 -22.17 -29.05
N PRO A 351 -0.20 -23.11 -28.09
CA PRO A 351 0.95 -23.89 -27.64
C PRO A 351 1.50 -24.77 -28.76
N ILE A 352 2.83 -24.83 -28.90
CA ILE A 352 3.50 -25.77 -29.79
C ILE A 352 3.64 -27.09 -29.02
N LEU A 353 3.10 -28.18 -29.55
CA LEU A 353 3.17 -29.50 -28.91
C LEU A 353 4.41 -30.28 -29.39
N ASP A 354 4.96 -31.11 -28.52
CA ASP A 354 5.99 -32.10 -28.85
C ASP A 354 5.40 -33.39 -29.41
N ASP A 355 6.26 -34.35 -29.77
CA ASP A 355 5.87 -35.64 -30.38
C ASP A 355 5.00 -36.52 -29.46
N HIS A 356 4.84 -36.14 -28.19
CA HIS A 356 4.00 -36.81 -27.19
C HIS A 356 2.71 -36.04 -26.86
N GLY A 357 2.42 -34.94 -27.58
CA GLY A 357 1.23 -34.11 -27.37
C GLY A 357 1.30 -33.23 -26.12
N VAL A 358 2.50 -33.04 -25.54
CA VAL A 358 2.73 -32.16 -24.39
C VAL A 358 3.27 -30.81 -24.89
N HIS A 359 2.99 -29.73 -24.17
CA HIS A 359 3.50 -28.41 -24.54
C HIS A 359 5.03 -28.40 -24.56
N LYS A 360 5.62 -28.02 -25.68
CA LYS A 360 7.06 -28.01 -25.92
C LYS A 360 7.75 -26.90 -25.13
N TRP A 361 8.70 -27.29 -24.28
CA TRP A 361 9.63 -26.40 -23.58
C TRP A 361 11.01 -26.51 -24.18
N GLN A 362 11.69 -25.37 -24.39
CA GLN A 362 13.02 -25.35 -24.98
C GLN A 362 13.90 -24.32 -24.28
N ASP A 363 15.19 -24.65 -24.12
CA ASP A 363 16.20 -23.70 -23.68
C ASP A 363 16.48 -22.72 -24.82
N ALA A 364 16.21 -21.44 -24.59
CA ALA A 364 16.25 -20.43 -25.64
C ALA A 364 16.59 -19.04 -25.10
N CYS A 365 16.99 -18.15 -26.01
CA CYS A 365 17.39 -16.78 -25.70
C CYS A 365 16.25 -15.79 -25.94
N ILE A 366 16.04 -14.90 -24.98
CA ILE A 366 15.03 -13.84 -25.01
C ILE A 366 15.72 -12.50 -24.76
N GLN A 367 15.34 -11.49 -25.53
CA GLN A 367 15.86 -10.13 -25.36
C GLN A 367 15.37 -9.54 -24.03
N MET A 368 16.25 -8.86 -23.29
CA MET A 368 15.90 -8.30 -21.98
C MET A 368 14.74 -7.29 -22.06
N LYS A 369 14.50 -6.64 -23.21
CA LYS A 369 13.40 -5.68 -23.38
C LYS A 369 12.00 -6.26 -23.12
N TYR A 370 11.82 -7.56 -23.33
CA TYR A 370 10.55 -8.24 -23.09
C TYR A 370 10.44 -8.83 -21.68
N VAL A 371 11.48 -8.68 -20.86
CA VAL A 371 11.65 -9.43 -19.62
C VAL A 371 11.71 -8.49 -18.42
N GLN A 372 10.89 -8.79 -17.42
CA GLN A 372 10.95 -8.20 -16.10
C GLN A 372 11.72 -9.13 -15.16
N VAL A 373 12.92 -8.73 -14.75
CA VAL A 373 13.68 -9.44 -13.72
C VAL A 373 13.02 -9.25 -12.35
N LEU A 374 12.74 -10.35 -11.66
CA LEU A 374 12.12 -10.36 -10.34
C LEU A 374 13.21 -10.38 -9.29
N ASP A 375 13.27 -9.34 -8.46
CA ASP A 375 14.30 -9.20 -7.44
C ASP A 375 14.13 -10.24 -6.31
N GLU A 376 15.21 -10.92 -5.93
CA GLU A 376 15.18 -12.07 -5.00
C GLU A 376 14.68 -11.65 -3.60
N TYR A 377 14.80 -10.37 -3.27
CA TYR A 377 14.27 -9.76 -2.04
C TYR A 377 12.73 -9.71 -2.01
N ILE A 378 12.07 -9.52 -3.17
CA ILE A 378 10.60 -9.49 -3.29
C ILE A 378 10.04 -10.92 -3.15
N LEU A 379 10.75 -11.93 -3.66
CA LEU A 379 10.31 -13.33 -3.53
C LEU A 379 10.32 -13.83 -2.08
N ARG A 380 11.29 -13.41 -1.25
CA ARG A 380 11.32 -13.76 0.19
C ARG A 380 10.15 -13.19 0.99
N GLN A 381 9.53 -12.10 0.52
CA GLN A 381 8.31 -11.56 1.13
C GLN A 381 7.03 -12.21 0.61
N VAL A 382 7.03 -12.71 -0.63
CA VAL A 382 5.86 -13.31 -1.27
C VAL A 382 5.77 -14.83 -1.01
N LEU A 383 6.90 -15.53 -0.93
CA LEU A 383 6.97 -16.95 -0.58
C LEU A 383 7.55 -17.10 0.83
N GLY A 384 6.66 -17.14 1.82
CA GLY A 384 7.01 -17.54 3.17
C GLY A 384 7.47 -19.01 3.20
N ALA A 385 8.78 -19.24 3.09
CA ALA A 385 9.38 -20.55 3.33
C ALA A 385 10.62 -20.42 4.21
N SER A 386 10.44 -20.89 5.44
CA SER A 386 11.46 -21.21 6.42
C SER A 386 12.58 -22.07 5.82
N THR A 387 13.81 -21.60 5.87
CA THR A 387 14.97 -22.46 6.18
C THR A 387 15.89 -21.72 7.15
N LYS A 388 15.92 -22.23 8.39
CA LYS A 388 16.95 -21.91 9.38
C LYS A 388 18.24 -22.66 9.02
N SER A 389 19.34 -21.93 8.96
CA SER A 389 20.70 -22.30 9.40
C SER A 389 21.56 -21.03 9.21
N GLY A 390 22.30 -20.45 10.14
CA GLY A 390 22.83 -20.92 11.41
C GLY A 390 24.37 -20.83 11.39
N SER A 391 24.96 -19.64 11.60
CA SER A 391 26.34 -19.36 12.07
C SER A 391 26.58 -17.83 11.99
N VAL A 392 26.60 -17.03 13.05
CA VAL A 392 27.63 -16.83 14.10
C VAL A 392 29.04 -16.60 13.55
N LEU A 393 29.56 -15.39 13.77
CA LEU A 393 30.92 -14.91 14.16
C LEU A 393 30.96 -13.41 13.77
N ALA A 394 30.82 -12.42 14.67
CA ALA A 394 31.64 -11.99 15.81
C ALA A 394 32.86 -11.13 15.41
N ALA A 395 33.05 -10.05 16.19
CA ALA A 395 34.12 -9.03 16.17
C ALA A 395 34.09 -8.06 14.97
N SER A 396 34.45 -6.78 15.03
CA SER A 396 34.75 -5.73 16.03
C SER A 396 34.93 -4.46 15.14
N ASP A 397 34.77 -3.19 15.52
CA ASP A 397 35.28 -2.44 16.64
C ASP A 397 34.53 -1.11 16.81
N SER A 398 34.66 -0.61 18.02
CA SER A 398 34.34 0.69 18.59
C SER A 398 34.73 1.93 17.79
N ALA A 399 33.88 2.97 17.87
CA ALA A 399 34.32 4.31 18.24
C ALA A 399 33.14 5.11 18.83
N SER A 400 33.20 5.27 20.15
CA SER A 400 32.45 6.19 20.97
C SER A 400 32.83 7.64 20.68
N ILE A 401 31.84 8.55 20.60
CA ILE A 401 32.00 9.92 21.09
C ILE A 401 30.71 10.32 21.81
N THR A 402 30.85 10.47 23.12
CA THR A 402 29.98 11.15 24.07
C THR A 402 30.15 12.66 23.96
N ALA A 403 29.06 13.42 24.03
CA ALA A 403 29.05 14.77 24.62
C ALA A 403 27.61 15.10 25.05
N GLU A 404 27.40 15.09 26.36
CA GLU A 404 26.27 15.69 27.07
C GLU A 404 26.53 17.19 27.27
N ALA A 405 25.46 17.99 27.22
CA ALA A 405 25.31 19.21 28.04
C ALA A 405 23.83 19.63 28.05
N ASP A 406 23.25 19.56 29.25
CA ASP A 406 21.95 20.08 29.66
C ASP A 406 21.88 21.61 29.62
N ILE A 407 20.70 22.20 29.34
CA ILE A 407 20.12 23.37 30.04
C ILE A 407 18.58 23.30 30.00
N GLU A 408 17.99 23.65 31.13
CA GLU A 408 16.60 23.57 31.60
C GLU A 408 15.51 24.44 30.92
N SER A 409 14.30 23.89 31.02
CA SER A 409 12.94 24.45 31.22
C SER A 409 12.56 25.91 30.88
N SER A 410 11.40 26.04 30.21
CA SER A 410 10.25 26.82 30.72
C SER A 410 8.94 26.45 29.99
N GLN A 411 7.86 26.26 30.77
CA GLN A 411 6.44 26.27 30.39
C GLN A 411 6.08 27.62 29.70
N ASP A 412 5.04 27.80 28.89
CA ASP A 412 3.63 27.48 29.15
C ASP A 412 2.72 27.77 27.92
N SER A 413 1.50 27.25 28.01
CA SER A 413 0.24 27.75 27.43
C SER A 413 -0.18 27.44 25.97
N SER A 414 -1.30 26.73 25.94
CA SER A 414 -2.34 26.51 24.95
C SER A 414 -2.74 27.68 24.03
N SER A 415 -3.05 27.35 22.77
CA SER A 415 -4.38 27.64 22.21
C SER A 415 -4.62 26.84 20.91
N SER A 416 -5.75 26.17 20.90
CA SER A 416 -6.47 25.59 19.76
C SER A 416 -6.68 26.59 18.62
N ALA A 417 -6.43 26.17 17.38
CA ALA A 417 -7.04 26.76 16.20
C ALA A 417 -7.21 25.69 15.11
N GLU A 418 -8.40 25.68 14.55
CA GLU A 418 -8.94 24.76 13.56
C GLU A 418 -8.13 24.76 12.26
N ILE A 419 -8.05 23.59 11.61
CA ILE A 419 -7.41 23.42 10.30
C ILE A 419 -8.48 23.66 9.24
N ASP A 420 -8.40 24.83 8.60
CA ASP A 420 -9.20 25.18 7.44
C ASP A 420 -8.80 24.40 6.18
N GLN A 421 -9.81 24.21 5.34
CA GLN A 421 -9.83 23.51 4.07
C GLN A 421 -8.79 24.06 3.08
N VAL A 422 -8.09 23.14 2.41
CA VAL A 422 -7.19 23.46 1.30
C VAL A 422 -8.03 23.68 0.04
N ASP A 423 -8.32 24.94 -0.27
CA ASP A 423 -8.91 25.35 -1.54
C ASP A 423 -7.87 25.35 -2.66
N SER A 424 -8.18 24.65 -3.75
CA SER A 424 -7.36 24.53 -4.97
C SER A 424 -7.47 25.76 -5.89
N ALA A 425 -7.80 26.93 -5.35
CA ALA A 425 -8.11 28.15 -6.10
C ALA A 425 -7.13 29.33 -5.87
N ALA A 426 -6.03 29.11 -5.15
CA ALA A 426 -5.12 30.18 -4.71
C ALA A 426 -4.20 30.80 -5.78
N PHE A 427 -4.55 30.70 -7.08
CA PHE A 427 -3.84 31.41 -8.15
C PHE A 427 -4.67 32.53 -8.82
N ILE A 428 -5.96 32.70 -8.47
CA ILE A 428 -6.83 33.70 -9.14
C ILE A 428 -7.23 34.89 -8.22
N SER A 429 -6.93 34.90 -6.93
CA SER A 429 -7.45 35.92 -6.00
C SER A 429 -6.54 37.14 -5.73
N SER A 430 -5.73 37.59 -6.68
CA SER A 430 -5.04 38.90 -6.58
C SER A 430 -5.55 39.90 -7.60
N PHE A 431 -6.84 40.21 -7.54
CA PHE A 431 -7.34 41.52 -7.98
C PHE A 431 -7.46 42.41 -6.74
N ASP A 432 -6.63 43.44 -6.73
CA ASP A 432 -6.57 44.48 -5.69
C ASP A 432 -7.91 45.24 -5.69
N SER A 433 -8.74 45.04 -4.68
CA SER A 433 -9.95 45.84 -4.45
C SER A 433 -9.77 46.66 -3.19
N SER A 434 -9.25 47.88 -3.34
CA SER A 434 -9.20 48.86 -2.26
C SER A 434 -10.60 49.41 -1.99
N VAL A 435 -11.15 49.12 -0.80
CA VAL A 435 -12.39 49.73 -0.29
C VAL A 435 -12.09 51.16 0.14
N VAL A 436 -12.81 52.14 -0.43
CA VAL A 436 -12.68 53.56 -0.08
C VAL A 436 -13.99 54.06 0.53
N GLY A 437 -14.32 53.54 1.72
CA GLY A 437 -15.28 54.14 2.65
C GLY A 437 -16.78 53.82 2.48
N THR A 438 -17.52 54.04 3.57
CA THR A 438 -18.98 53.85 3.73
C THR A 438 -19.66 55.19 4.03
N ASN A 439 -20.86 55.44 3.49
CA ASN A 439 -21.66 56.58 3.93
C ASN A 439 -22.47 56.26 5.21
N SER A 440 -23.10 57.27 5.81
CA SER A 440 -23.81 57.20 7.10
C SER A 440 -25.07 56.31 7.10
N SER A 441 -25.35 55.61 6.00
CA SER A 441 -26.45 54.64 5.88
C SER A 441 -25.95 53.20 5.76
N GLY A 442 -24.63 52.96 5.83
CA GLY A 442 -24.04 51.62 5.88
C GLY A 442 -24.05 50.84 4.56
N ILE A 443 -24.18 51.51 3.41
CA ILE A 443 -24.07 50.86 2.10
C ILE A 443 -22.65 51.09 1.54
N GLU A 444 -21.95 50.00 1.26
CA GLU A 444 -20.64 50.00 0.59
C GLU A 444 -20.81 50.27 -0.91
N PHE A 445 -20.05 51.24 -1.43
CA PHE A 445 -19.96 51.50 -2.87
C PHE A 445 -18.50 51.41 -3.33
N VAL A 446 -18.27 50.68 -4.41
CA VAL A 446 -17.01 50.70 -5.15
C VAL A 446 -17.13 51.79 -6.21
N ASP A 447 -16.39 52.87 -6.04
CA ASP A 447 -16.30 53.92 -7.06
C ASP A 447 -15.46 53.40 -8.23
N LEU A 448 -16.06 53.23 -9.42
CA LEU A 448 -15.29 53.11 -10.67
C LEU A 448 -14.76 54.51 -11.03
N ALA A 449 -13.91 55.06 -10.17
CA ALA A 449 -13.30 56.35 -10.34
C ALA A 449 -12.21 56.29 -11.40
N SER A 450 -12.63 56.65 -12.60
CA SER A 450 -11.85 57.37 -13.60
C SER A 450 -10.69 56.62 -14.27
N GLN A 451 -10.79 56.59 -15.60
CA GLN A 451 -9.65 56.51 -16.51
C GLN A 451 -8.67 57.67 -16.25
N GLN A 452 -7.93 57.63 -15.14
CA GLN A 452 -6.61 58.24 -15.17
C GLN A 452 -5.75 57.35 -16.05
N LYS A 453 -5.20 57.94 -17.12
CA LYS A 453 -4.15 57.35 -17.94
C LYS A 453 -3.10 56.75 -17.03
N ALA A 454 -3.24 55.46 -16.71
CA ALA A 454 -2.14 54.67 -16.20
C ALA A 454 -1.05 54.81 -17.26
N LYS A 455 0.03 55.53 -16.92
CA LYS A 455 1.28 55.48 -17.66
C LYS A 455 1.49 54.00 -17.95
N LYS A 456 1.41 53.63 -19.24
CA LYS A 456 1.68 52.30 -19.75
C LYS A 456 3.06 51.95 -19.19
N LYS A 457 3.09 51.19 -18.09
CA LYS A 457 4.33 50.71 -17.48
C LYS A 457 4.96 49.91 -18.61
N GLU A 458 6.00 50.44 -19.24
CA GLU A 458 6.64 49.79 -20.37
C GLU A 458 6.99 48.38 -19.93
N THR A 459 6.25 47.39 -20.45
CA THR A 459 6.58 45.99 -20.22
C THR A 459 7.91 45.78 -20.90
N GLU A 460 8.98 45.68 -20.12
CA GLU A 460 10.31 45.38 -20.65
C GLU A 460 10.19 44.13 -21.53
N THR A 461 10.56 44.28 -22.81
CA THR A 461 10.48 43.19 -23.77
C THR A 461 11.77 42.38 -23.67
N LEU A 462 11.66 41.14 -23.19
CA LEU A 462 12.81 40.25 -23.05
C LEU A 462 13.11 39.57 -24.38
N LYS A 463 14.35 39.73 -24.85
CA LYS A 463 14.88 39.02 -26.02
C LYS A 463 15.58 37.73 -25.58
N PHE A 464 15.44 36.69 -26.40
CA PHE A 464 16.18 35.45 -26.19
C PHE A 464 17.67 35.69 -26.46
N LYS A 465 18.52 35.45 -25.45
CA LYS A 465 19.98 35.63 -25.54
C LYS A 465 20.71 34.45 -26.22
N GLY A 466 19.98 33.51 -26.84
CA GLY A 466 20.51 32.27 -27.44
C GLY A 466 19.50 31.56 -28.34
N GLY A 467 19.80 30.31 -28.74
CA GLY A 467 18.95 29.50 -29.62
C GLY A 467 17.58 29.17 -29.00
N HIS A 468 16.53 29.20 -29.82
CA HIS A 468 15.15 28.85 -29.45
C HIS A 468 14.85 27.44 -29.92
N SER A 469 14.49 26.52 -29.02
CA SER A 469 14.14 25.16 -29.44
C SER A 469 12.86 25.13 -30.26
N GLY A 470 11.89 25.97 -29.91
CA GLY A 470 10.60 26.05 -30.59
C GLY A 470 9.80 24.76 -30.55
N GLU A 471 10.05 23.89 -29.56
CA GLU A 471 9.29 22.66 -29.35
C GLU A 471 8.33 22.85 -28.17
N ALA A 472 7.11 22.31 -28.29
CA ALA A 472 6.13 22.31 -27.23
C ALA A 472 5.43 20.94 -27.10
N ILE A 473 5.16 20.54 -25.86
CA ILE A 473 4.30 19.40 -25.54
C ILE A 473 3.01 19.95 -24.94
N VAL A 474 1.86 19.66 -25.52
CA VAL A 474 0.58 20.32 -25.18
C VAL A 474 -0.39 19.35 -24.49
N SER A 475 -1.27 19.86 -23.62
CA SER A 475 -2.38 19.07 -23.09
C SER A 475 -3.51 18.91 -24.12
N THR A 476 -4.32 17.86 -24.00
CA THR A 476 -5.55 17.70 -24.82
C THR A 476 -6.55 18.83 -24.57
N GLY A 477 -6.63 19.38 -23.35
CA GLY A 477 -7.41 20.57 -23.02
C GLY A 477 -6.96 21.81 -23.79
N LEU A 478 -5.65 22.02 -23.96
CA LEU A 478 -5.13 23.12 -24.78
C LEU A 478 -5.42 22.91 -26.27
N LEU A 479 -5.30 21.67 -26.78
CA LEU A 479 -5.65 21.39 -28.17
C LEU A 479 -7.12 21.71 -28.49
N ASN A 480 -8.03 21.41 -27.55
CA ASN A 480 -9.43 21.75 -27.68
C ASN A 480 -9.62 23.28 -27.71
N LEU A 481 -8.91 24.03 -26.87
CA LEU A 481 -8.92 25.50 -26.89
C LEU A 481 -8.43 26.06 -28.23
N LEU A 482 -7.39 25.46 -28.81
CA LEU A 482 -6.85 25.84 -30.11
C LEU A 482 -7.70 25.33 -31.29
N GLY A 483 -8.72 24.50 -31.05
CA GLY A 483 -9.52 23.89 -32.11
C GLY A 483 -8.72 22.94 -33.02
N ILE A 484 -7.62 22.38 -32.53
CA ILE A 484 -6.74 21.47 -33.29
C ILE A 484 -7.12 20.03 -32.92
N PRO A 485 -7.59 19.20 -33.88
CA PRO A 485 -7.91 17.81 -33.58
C PRO A 485 -6.63 17.02 -33.26
N VAL A 486 -6.70 16.07 -32.32
CA VAL A 486 -5.57 15.20 -31.91
C VAL A 486 -4.96 14.42 -33.08
N SER A 487 -5.70 14.22 -34.18
CA SER A 487 -5.18 13.65 -35.43
C SER A 487 -4.15 14.52 -36.14
N LYS A 488 -4.30 15.85 -36.08
CA LYS A 488 -3.45 16.85 -36.75
C LYS A 488 -2.56 17.65 -35.78
N ALA A 489 -2.55 17.26 -34.50
CA ALA A 489 -1.84 18.01 -33.46
C ALA A 489 -0.32 18.04 -33.67
N LEU A 490 0.27 16.96 -34.17
CA LEU A 490 1.72 16.90 -34.42
C LEU A 490 2.12 17.83 -35.55
N ASP A 491 3.27 18.50 -35.39
CA ASP A 491 3.84 19.48 -36.32
C ASP A 491 3.05 20.78 -36.50
N SER A 492 1.87 20.91 -35.89
CA SER A 492 1.14 22.18 -35.84
C SER A 492 1.90 23.21 -35.00
N THR A 493 1.86 24.48 -35.42
CA THR A 493 2.56 25.59 -34.76
C THR A 493 1.59 26.62 -34.20
N PHE A 494 1.93 27.19 -33.04
CA PHE A 494 1.21 28.32 -32.47
C PHE A 494 2.19 29.37 -31.94
N LYS A 495 1.75 30.63 -31.88
CA LYS A 495 2.56 31.74 -31.38
C LYS A 495 2.35 31.91 -29.88
N SER A 496 3.44 32.07 -29.14
CA SER A 496 3.35 32.39 -27.72
C SER A 496 4.44 33.36 -27.27
N SER A 497 4.06 34.25 -26.35
CA SER A 497 4.98 35.09 -25.59
C SER A 497 4.87 34.74 -24.10
N LEU A 498 5.97 34.79 -23.38
CA LEU A 498 6.06 34.39 -21.97
C LEU A 498 6.09 35.62 -21.08
N ILE A 499 5.27 35.62 -20.03
CA ILE A 499 5.23 36.66 -19.01
C ILE A 499 6.08 36.19 -17.83
N ILE A 500 7.20 36.87 -17.62
CA ILE A 500 8.19 36.57 -16.58
C ILE A 500 8.12 37.63 -15.50
N GLY A 501 8.11 37.21 -14.24
CA GLY A 501 8.07 38.10 -13.09
C GLY A 501 9.38 38.19 -12.33
N LYS A 502 9.39 39.10 -11.34
CA LYS A 502 10.49 39.29 -10.38
C LYS A 502 10.88 38.01 -9.61
N SER A 503 9.95 37.08 -9.42
CA SER A 503 10.23 35.81 -8.75
C SER A 503 11.17 34.92 -9.57
N GLN A 504 11.08 34.97 -10.91
CA GLN A 504 11.96 34.23 -11.83
C GLN A 504 13.24 34.99 -12.18
N ILE A 505 13.15 36.32 -12.34
CA ILE A 505 14.29 37.22 -12.63
C ILE A 505 14.33 38.34 -11.57
N PRO A 506 15.21 38.25 -10.56
CA PRO A 506 15.27 39.22 -9.46
C PRO A 506 15.54 40.68 -9.87
N GLU A 507 16.20 40.88 -11.01
CA GLU A 507 16.58 42.20 -11.54
C GLU A 507 15.38 42.97 -12.13
N LEU A 508 14.26 42.29 -12.39
CA LEU A 508 13.07 42.95 -12.94
C LEU A 508 12.37 43.83 -11.89
N LEU A 509 12.03 45.05 -12.30
CA LEU A 509 11.19 45.98 -11.53
C LEU A 509 9.71 45.58 -11.51
N GLY A 510 9.30 44.56 -12.28
CA GLY A 510 7.91 44.12 -12.41
C GLY A 510 7.73 42.84 -13.21
N LYS A 511 6.78 42.83 -14.15
CA LYS A 511 6.58 41.76 -15.13
C LYS A 511 7.17 42.20 -16.45
N ALA A 512 7.89 41.30 -17.09
CA ALA A 512 8.45 41.47 -18.43
C ALA A 512 7.80 40.44 -19.36
N GLN A 513 7.65 40.79 -20.64
CA GLN A 513 7.05 39.92 -21.64
C GLN A 513 8.12 39.55 -22.67
N SER A 514 8.24 38.28 -23.00
CA SER A 514 9.18 37.85 -24.05
C SER A 514 8.70 38.28 -25.42
N GLU A 515 9.63 38.33 -26.38
CA GLU A 515 9.26 38.34 -27.80
C GLU A 515 8.34 37.15 -28.13
N GLU A 516 7.38 37.38 -29.03
CA GLU A 516 6.49 36.34 -29.53
C GLU A 516 7.27 35.39 -30.44
N LYS A 517 7.18 34.08 -30.16
CA LYS A 517 7.86 33.03 -30.92
C LYS A 517 6.90 31.93 -31.32
N ASP A 518 7.22 31.28 -32.44
CA ASP A 518 6.50 30.10 -32.90
C ASP A 518 6.97 28.86 -32.11
N TYR A 519 6.01 28.08 -31.62
CA TYR A 519 6.22 26.79 -30.97
C TYR A 519 5.53 25.69 -31.78
N LYS A 520 6.30 24.66 -32.12
CA LYS A 520 5.88 23.47 -32.84
C LYS A 520 5.51 22.37 -31.87
N ILE A 521 4.32 21.78 -32.05
CA ILE A 521 3.82 20.70 -31.19
C ILE A 521 4.54 19.39 -31.55
N VAL A 522 5.32 18.87 -30.60
CA VAL A 522 6.07 17.60 -30.73
C VAL A 522 5.44 16.45 -29.94
N GLY A 523 4.59 16.77 -28.97
CA GLY A 523 3.92 15.78 -28.11
C GLY A 523 2.58 16.27 -27.57
N VAL A 524 1.72 15.33 -27.23
CA VAL A 524 0.38 15.56 -26.66
C VAL A 524 0.20 14.70 -25.42
N ILE A 525 -0.13 15.32 -24.29
CA ILE A 525 -0.40 14.67 -23.00
C ILE A 525 -1.91 14.58 -22.77
N ASP A 526 -2.36 13.45 -22.23
CA ASP A 526 -3.77 13.18 -21.93
C ASP A 526 -4.23 13.93 -20.68
N ASP A 527 -4.81 15.12 -20.88
CA ASP A 527 -5.32 15.98 -19.82
C ASP A 527 -6.36 16.95 -20.39
N LEU A 528 -7.63 16.57 -20.30
CA LEU A 528 -8.75 17.33 -20.90
C LEU A 528 -9.18 18.53 -20.04
N ASP A 529 -8.94 18.45 -18.74
CA ASP A 529 -9.48 19.40 -17.77
C ASP A 529 -8.62 20.67 -17.68
N THR A 530 -7.35 20.60 -18.06
CA THR A 530 -6.41 21.70 -17.90
C THR A 530 -5.75 22.14 -19.21
N GLN A 531 -5.59 23.47 -19.36
CA GLN A 531 -5.03 24.10 -20.55
C GLN A 531 -3.60 24.57 -20.26
N TYR A 532 -2.61 23.76 -20.61
CA TYR A 532 -1.20 24.11 -20.46
C TYR A 532 -0.35 23.52 -21.58
N PHE A 533 0.87 24.03 -21.70
CA PHE A 533 1.91 23.38 -22.50
C PHE A 533 3.25 23.42 -21.81
N TYR A 534 4.10 22.46 -22.17
CA TYR A 534 5.48 22.38 -21.74
C TYR A 534 6.42 22.90 -22.82
N ILE A 535 7.48 23.57 -22.38
CA ILE A 535 8.60 23.98 -23.23
C ILE A 535 9.93 23.51 -22.63
N PRO A 536 11.00 23.40 -23.42
CA PRO A 536 12.32 23.10 -22.90
C PRO A 536 12.80 24.13 -21.86
N LEU A 537 13.39 23.65 -20.76
CA LEU A 537 14.05 24.50 -19.75
C LEU A 537 15.11 25.47 -20.31
N SER A 538 15.72 25.14 -21.46
CA SER A 538 16.65 26.02 -22.17
C SER A 538 16.01 27.33 -22.65
N ASP A 539 14.76 27.30 -23.11
CA ASP A 539 14.10 28.46 -23.71
C ASP A 539 13.87 29.56 -22.67
N VAL A 540 13.48 29.17 -21.46
CA VAL A 540 13.27 30.09 -20.33
C VAL A 540 14.60 30.56 -19.71
N LYS A 541 15.63 29.70 -19.68
CA LYS A 541 16.99 30.12 -19.28
C LYS A 541 17.58 31.17 -20.24
N ASN A 542 17.33 31.03 -21.55
CA ASN A 542 17.78 31.98 -22.56
C ASN A 542 17.09 33.35 -22.44
N LEU A 543 15.98 33.44 -21.72
CA LEU A 543 15.32 34.70 -21.35
C LEU A 543 15.90 35.36 -20.08
N GLY A 544 16.90 34.74 -19.45
CA GLY A 544 17.55 35.26 -18.24
C GLY A 544 16.93 34.76 -16.93
N VAL A 545 16.05 33.76 -16.96
CA VAL A 545 15.49 33.15 -15.74
C VAL A 545 16.56 32.38 -14.99
N THR A 546 16.78 32.80 -13.74
CA THR A 546 17.79 32.24 -12.84
C THR A 546 17.18 31.47 -11.66
N ASN A 547 15.95 31.82 -11.27
CA ASN A 547 15.22 31.13 -10.22
C ASN A 547 14.22 30.14 -10.81
N PHE A 548 14.22 28.92 -10.26
CA PHE A 548 13.22 27.91 -10.55
C PHE A 548 11.96 28.14 -9.71
N SER A 549 10.80 27.74 -10.23
CA SER A 549 9.55 27.85 -9.48
C SER A 549 9.42 26.71 -8.47
N GLN A 550 9.79 25.51 -8.88
CA GLN A 550 9.70 24.29 -8.08
C GLN A 550 10.80 23.30 -8.48
N ALA A 551 11.07 22.34 -7.61
CA ALA A 551 11.99 21.24 -7.89
C ALA A 551 11.42 19.91 -7.40
N LYS A 552 11.42 18.89 -8.25
CA LYS A 552 11.08 17.52 -7.89
C LYS A 552 12.35 16.76 -7.55
N ILE A 553 12.40 16.17 -6.36
CA ILE A 553 13.54 15.39 -5.89
C ILE A 553 13.12 13.94 -5.73
N VAL A 554 13.87 13.05 -6.38
CA VAL A 554 13.64 11.62 -6.36
C VAL A 554 14.68 10.97 -5.47
N MET A 555 14.21 10.20 -4.49
CA MET A 555 15.08 9.48 -3.56
C MET A 555 14.95 7.97 -3.73
N LEU A 556 16.07 7.25 -3.59
CA LEU A 556 16.09 5.78 -3.65
C LEU A 556 15.38 5.12 -2.46
N LEU A 557 15.42 5.76 -1.29
CA LEU A 557 14.97 5.17 -0.02
C LEU A 557 13.91 6.03 0.65
N LYS A 558 12.67 5.50 0.73
CA LYS A 558 11.54 6.13 1.44
C LYS A 558 11.87 6.50 2.90
N GLN A 559 12.78 5.77 3.55
CA GLN A 559 13.14 5.99 4.96
C GLN A 559 13.99 7.25 5.19
N GLU A 560 14.76 7.68 4.18
CA GLU A 560 15.61 8.88 4.29
C GLU A 560 14.83 10.18 4.00
N MET A 561 13.66 10.06 3.36
CA MET A 561 12.77 11.17 2.99
C MET A 561 12.51 12.11 4.15
N GLY A 562 12.22 11.57 5.35
CA GLY A 562 11.91 12.40 6.52
C GLY A 562 13.09 13.24 7.01
N LYS A 563 14.33 12.72 6.90
CA LYS A 563 15.54 13.46 7.27
C LYS A 563 15.85 14.53 6.22
N PHE A 564 15.77 14.15 4.94
CA PHE A 564 15.98 15.05 3.81
C PHE A 564 15.03 16.25 3.86
N ARG A 565 13.74 16.01 4.07
CA ARG A 565 12.73 17.08 4.14
C ARG A 565 13.03 18.07 5.25
N LYS A 566 13.34 17.59 6.46
CA LYS A 566 13.74 18.47 7.57
C LYS A 566 14.93 19.35 7.19
N GLN A 567 15.97 18.78 6.59
CA GLN A 567 17.14 19.56 6.15
C GLN A 567 16.79 20.63 5.09
N VAL A 568 15.85 20.33 4.20
CA VAL A 568 15.38 21.29 3.19
C VAL A 568 14.47 22.36 3.81
N GLU A 569 13.64 21.98 4.77
CA GLU A 569 12.75 22.89 5.52
C GLU A 569 13.54 23.83 6.43
N ASP A 570 14.62 23.35 7.06
CA ASP A 570 15.55 24.15 7.86
C ASP A 570 16.26 25.22 7.01
N LEU A 571 16.38 25.00 5.70
CA LEU A 571 16.87 26.00 4.74
C LEU A 571 15.79 26.99 4.28
N GLY A 572 14.57 26.89 4.81
CA GLY A 572 13.43 27.78 4.55
C GLY A 572 12.62 27.44 3.30
N PHE A 573 12.82 26.27 2.70
CA PHE A 573 11.98 25.77 1.60
C PHE A 573 10.77 25.00 2.13
N ARG A 574 9.69 24.91 1.34
CA ARG A 574 8.56 24.04 1.66
C ARG A 574 8.71 22.73 0.91
N THR A 575 8.45 21.62 1.61
CA THR A 575 8.40 20.30 0.99
C THR A 575 6.99 19.73 1.02
N THR A 576 6.56 19.15 -0.09
CA THR A 576 5.30 18.42 -0.21
C THR A 576 5.55 17.09 -0.91
N SER A 577 4.75 16.08 -0.60
CA SER A 577 4.89 14.78 -1.25
C SER A 577 3.60 14.01 -1.22
N THR A 578 3.40 13.19 -2.24
CA THR A 578 2.28 12.23 -2.30
C THR A 578 2.24 11.29 -1.09
N ALA A 579 3.40 11.02 -0.47
CA ALA A 579 3.47 10.23 0.75
C ALA A 579 2.74 10.89 1.94
N ASP A 580 2.67 12.22 1.99
CA ASP A 580 1.96 12.95 3.04
C ASP A 580 0.45 12.86 2.86
N THR A 581 -0.02 12.98 1.62
CA THR A 581 -1.41 12.77 1.25
C THR A 581 -1.86 11.35 1.60
N VAL A 582 -1.05 10.34 1.27
CA VAL A 582 -1.34 8.94 1.65
C VAL A 582 -1.38 8.79 3.16
N LYS A 583 -0.44 9.38 3.90
CA LYS A 583 -0.43 9.33 5.37
C LYS A 583 -1.67 10.00 5.98
N GLN A 584 -2.14 11.11 5.40
CA GLN A 584 -3.38 11.76 5.82
C GLN A 584 -4.59 10.85 5.57
N ILE A 585 -4.69 10.23 4.39
CA ILE A 585 -5.73 9.24 4.08
C ILE A 585 -5.71 8.08 5.09
N GLU A 586 -4.53 7.48 5.32
CA GLU A 586 -4.36 6.42 6.32
C GLU A 586 -4.78 6.86 7.72
N SER A 587 -4.48 8.10 8.12
CA SER A 587 -4.88 8.65 9.42
C SER A 587 -6.39 8.83 9.53
N LEU A 588 -7.05 9.35 8.48
CA LEU A 588 -8.50 9.55 8.44
C LEU A 588 -9.24 8.20 8.53
N PHE A 589 -8.85 7.23 7.69
CA PHE A 589 -9.43 5.88 7.73
C PHE A 589 -9.08 5.14 9.03
N GLY A 590 -7.89 5.38 9.60
CA GLY A 590 -7.51 4.89 10.93
C GLY A 590 -8.46 5.37 12.01
N ASN A 591 -8.78 6.67 12.04
CA ASN A 591 -9.72 7.25 13.01
C ASN A 591 -11.15 6.71 12.81
N LEU A 592 -11.62 6.60 11.56
CA LEU A 592 -12.92 6.01 11.25
C LEU A 592 -13.02 4.55 11.75
N ARG A 593 -11.96 3.76 11.59
CA ARG A 593 -11.93 2.37 12.10
C ARG A 593 -12.00 2.31 13.63
N ILE A 594 -11.42 3.26 14.34
CA ILE A 594 -11.53 3.33 15.80
C ILE A 594 -12.99 3.55 16.20
N VAL A 595 -13.69 4.51 15.56
CA VAL A 595 -15.11 4.77 15.79
C VAL A 595 -15.97 3.54 15.48
N LEU A 596 -15.75 2.91 14.32
CA LEU A 596 -16.45 1.67 13.94
C LEU A 596 -16.17 0.51 14.91
N GLY A 597 -14.93 0.41 15.41
CA GLY A 597 -14.54 -0.55 16.43
C GLY A 597 -15.26 -0.33 17.76
N LEU A 598 -15.41 0.93 18.20
CA LEU A 598 -16.15 1.29 19.41
C LEU A 598 -17.64 0.94 19.28
N LEU A 599 -18.26 1.29 18.16
CA LEU A 599 -19.65 0.90 17.86
C LEU A 599 -19.80 -0.64 17.85
N GLY A 600 -18.80 -1.32 17.29
CA GLY A 600 -18.76 -2.78 17.31
C GLY A 600 -18.65 -3.38 18.72
N MET A 601 -17.88 -2.76 19.60
CA MET A 601 -17.76 -3.17 20.99
C MET A 601 -19.10 -3.02 21.74
N VAL A 602 -19.86 -1.95 21.46
CA VAL A 602 -21.21 -1.76 21.99
C VAL A 602 -22.15 -2.86 21.48
N ALA A 603 -22.13 -3.16 20.19
CA ALA A 603 -22.96 -4.22 19.59
C ALA A 603 -22.62 -5.61 20.17
N LEU A 604 -21.34 -5.91 20.36
CA LEU A 604 -20.89 -7.12 21.05
C LEU A 604 -21.38 -7.17 22.52
N GLY A 605 -21.37 -6.03 23.21
CA GLY A 605 -21.90 -5.90 24.57
C GLY A 605 -23.39 -6.27 24.64
N VAL A 606 -24.21 -5.70 23.75
CA VAL A 606 -25.66 -6.02 23.66
C VAL A 606 -25.88 -7.50 23.35
N ALA A 607 -25.11 -8.07 22.42
CA ALA A 607 -25.21 -9.47 22.08
C ALA A 607 -24.79 -10.39 23.24
N SER A 608 -23.78 -9.97 24.03
CA SER A 608 -23.32 -10.68 25.22
C SER A 608 -24.37 -10.75 26.32
N LEU A 609 -25.17 -9.69 26.50
CA LEU A 609 -26.30 -9.68 27.43
C LEU A 609 -27.40 -10.66 27.01
N GLY A 610 -27.70 -10.74 25.71
CA GLY A 610 -28.62 -11.74 25.17
C GLY A 610 -28.17 -13.18 25.44
N MET A 611 -26.87 -13.44 25.29
CA MET A 611 -26.28 -14.74 25.63
C MET A 611 -26.32 -15.02 27.13
N PHE A 612 -25.99 -14.06 27.97
CA PHE A 612 -26.07 -14.20 29.43
C PHE A 612 -27.48 -14.59 29.88
N ASN A 613 -28.51 -13.92 29.35
CA ASN A 613 -29.90 -14.25 29.65
C ASN A 613 -30.24 -15.67 29.19
N THR A 614 -29.86 -16.03 27.96
CA THR A 614 -30.10 -17.36 27.39
C THR A 614 -29.49 -18.47 28.27
N LEU A 615 -28.23 -18.31 28.68
CA LEU A 615 -27.53 -19.29 29.51
C LEU A 615 -28.12 -19.39 30.92
N THR A 616 -28.52 -18.26 31.50
CA THR A 616 -29.14 -18.24 32.84
C THR A 616 -30.49 -18.96 32.81
N VAL A 617 -31.31 -18.74 31.80
CA VAL A 617 -32.59 -19.44 31.68
C VAL A 617 -32.38 -20.92 31.34
N SER A 618 -31.42 -21.25 30.46
CA SER A 618 -31.07 -22.64 30.16
C SER A 618 -30.61 -23.41 31.41
N LEU A 619 -29.90 -22.75 32.31
CA LEU A 619 -29.52 -23.34 33.61
C LEU A 619 -30.77 -23.69 34.44
N LEU A 620 -31.73 -22.77 34.54
CA LEU A 620 -32.94 -22.96 35.33
C LEU A 620 -33.83 -24.08 34.77
N GLU A 621 -34.01 -24.11 33.45
CA GLU A 621 -34.77 -25.16 32.75
C GLU A 621 -34.15 -26.56 32.91
N ARG A 622 -32.83 -26.66 33.13
CA ARG A 622 -32.08 -27.92 33.22
C ARG A 622 -31.60 -28.25 34.63
N THR A 623 -32.19 -27.62 35.65
CA THR A 623 -31.81 -27.84 37.06
C THR A 623 -31.89 -29.33 37.44
N ARG A 624 -32.97 -30.01 37.02
CA ARG A 624 -33.19 -31.45 37.28
C ARG A 624 -32.19 -32.35 36.55
N GLU A 625 -31.84 -32.03 35.30
CA GLU A 625 -30.81 -32.74 34.51
C GLU A 625 -29.44 -32.65 35.21
N ILE A 626 -29.08 -31.47 35.72
CA ILE A 626 -27.84 -31.26 36.49
C ILE A 626 -27.86 -32.03 37.81
N GLY A 627 -29.01 -32.07 38.49
CA GLY A 627 -29.21 -32.91 39.68
C GLY A 627 -28.96 -34.39 39.40
N GLY A 628 -29.51 -34.89 38.29
CA GLY A 628 -29.30 -36.26 37.82
C GLY A 628 -27.83 -36.58 37.54
N MET A 629 -27.13 -35.71 36.80
CA MET A 629 -25.69 -35.88 36.53
C MET A 629 -24.87 -35.95 37.82
N LYS A 630 -25.17 -35.09 38.81
CA LYS A 630 -24.49 -35.13 40.11
C LYS A 630 -24.79 -36.41 40.91
N THR A 631 -25.99 -36.97 40.80
CA THR A 631 -26.30 -38.26 41.46
C THR A 631 -25.61 -39.46 40.82
N ILE A 632 -25.29 -39.39 39.53
CA ILE A 632 -24.55 -40.44 38.80
C ILE A 632 -23.04 -40.38 39.10
N GLY A 633 -22.57 -39.31 39.73
CA GLY A 633 -21.18 -39.16 40.16
C GLY A 633 -20.45 -37.93 39.57
N MET A 634 -21.09 -37.12 38.74
CA MET A 634 -20.44 -35.97 38.11
C MET A 634 -20.06 -34.90 39.15
N VAL A 635 -18.80 -34.49 39.17
CA VAL A 635 -18.26 -33.54 40.15
C VAL A 635 -18.79 -32.14 39.85
N THR A 636 -18.99 -31.34 40.91
CA THR A 636 -19.50 -29.97 40.80
C THR A 636 -18.67 -29.07 39.86
N ASP A 637 -17.36 -29.26 39.78
CA ASP A 637 -16.47 -28.53 38.87
C ASP A 637 -16.64 -28.99 37.41
N GLU A 638 -16.98 -30.26 37.17
CA GLU A 638 -17.25 -30.79 35.83
C GLU A 638 -18.57 -30.24 35.28
N VAL A 639 -19.56 -30.02 36.15
CA VAL A 639 -20.81 -29.30 35.81
C VAL A 639 -20.50 -27.86 35.38
N GLN A 640 -19.58 -27.18 36.09
CA GLN A 640 -19.14 -25.84 35.71
C GLN A 640 -18.46 -25.87 34.34
N GLU A 641 -17.52 -26.79 34.13
CA GLU A 641 -16.79 -26.90 32.86
C GLU A 641 -17.72 -27.24 31.69
N LEU A 642 -18.74 -28.08 31.88
CA LEU A 642 -19.74 -28.39 30.88
C LEU A 642 -20.51 -27.13 30.44
N LEU A 643 -21.08 -26.38 31.38
CA LEU A 643 -21.84 -25.16 31.08
C LEU A 643 -20.96 -24.04 30.51
N LEU A 644 -19.73 -23.94 30.98
CA LEU A 644 -18.77 -22.99 30.44
C LEU A 644 -18.38 -23.36 29.00
N SER A 645 -18.26 -24.65 28.69
CA SER A 645 -18.06 -25.15 27.33
C SER A 645 -19.22 -24.76 26.42
N GLU A 646 -20.46 -24.90 26.91
CA GLU A 646 -21.69 -24.54 26.18
C GLU A 646 -21.67 -23.05 25.79
N ALA A 647 -21.33 -22.17 26.72
CA ALA A 647 -21.21 -20.74 26.49
C ALA A 647 -20.09 -20.39 25.48
N MET A 648 -18.91 -21.00 25.63
CA MET A 648 -17.78 -20.78 24.74
C MET A 648 -18.05 -21.25 23.30
N ILE A 649 -18.75 -22.38 23.13
CA ILE A 649 -19.15 -22.89 21.81
C ILE A 649 -20.15 -21.93 21.16
N MET A 650 -21.15 -21.42 21.90
CA MET A 650 -22.07 -20.41 21.37
C MET A 650 -21.33 -19.12 20.97
N GLY A 651 -20.42 -18.63 21.80
CA GLY A 651 -19.62 -17.42 21.49
C GLY A 651 -18.76 -17.58 20.25
N LEU A 652 -18.04 -18.69 20.16
CA LEU A 652 -17.14 -18.98 19.04
C LEU A 652 -17.91 -19.25 17.74
N SER A 653 -19.04 -19.96 17.80
CA SER A 653 -19.92 -20.13 16.63
C SER A 653 -20.56 -18.82 16.18
N GLY A 654 -20.94 -17.93 17.09
CA GLY A 654 -21.37 -16.57 16.77
C GLY A 654 -20.26 -15.75 16.09
N GLY A 655 -19.03 -15.83 16.58
CA GLY A 655 -17.86 -15.16 15.98
C GLY A 655 -17.56 -15.63 14.57
N VAL A 656 -17.47 -16.96 14.38
CA VAL A 656 -17.21 -17.57 13.07
C VAL A 656 -18.36 -17.33 12.11
N GLY A 657 -19.61 -17.46 12.58
CA GLY A 657 -20.81 -17.16 11.81
C GLY A 657 -20.83 -15.70 11.35
N GLY A 658 -20.48 -14.76 12.23
CA GLY A 658 -20.39 -13.35 11.87
C GLY A 658 -19.25 -13.05 10.89
N LEU A 659 -18.08 -13.67 11.06
CA LEU A 659 -16.99 -13.53 10.09
C LEU A 659 -17.41 -14.00 8.69
N LEU A 660 -18.11 -15.14 8.61
CA LEU A 660 -18.64 -15.66 7.36
C LEU A 660 -19.72 -14.73 6.77
N LEU A 661 -20.68 -14.29 7.58
CA LEU A 661 -21.73 -13.37 7.14
C LEU A 661 -21.16 -12.04 6.64
N GLY A 662 -20.22 -11.44 7.37
CA GLY A 662 -19.57 -10.20 6.98
C GLY A 662 -18.75 -10.33 5.70
N PHE A 663 -18.03 -11.45 5.53
CA PHE A 663 -17.28 -11.73 4.29
C PHE A 663 -18.21 -11.91 3.09
N VAL A 664 -19.27 -12.71 3.24
CA VAL A 664 -20.26 -12.95 2.17
C VAL A 664 -20.98 -11.66 1.82
N ALA A 665 -21.48 -10.92 2.81
CA ALA A 665 -22.12 -9.62 2.60
C ALA A 665 -21.18 -8.62 1.91
N GLY A 666 -19.90 -8.60 2.29
CA GLY A 666 -18.91 -7.73 1.67
C GLY A 666 -18.65 -8.10 0.21
N LYS A 667 -18.56 -9.40 -0.11
CA LYS A 667 -18.41 -9.86 -1.51
C LYS A 667 -19.65 -9.58 -2.35
N VAL A 668 -20.85 -9.73 -1.79
CA VAL A 668 -22.11 -9.35 -2.46
C VAL A 668 -22.12 -7.84 -2.73
N LEU A 669 -21.78 -7.02 -1.74
CA LEU A 669 -21.71 -5.56 -1.89
C LEU A 669 -20.65 -5.14 -2.92
N SER A 670 -19.46 -5.75 -2.88
CA SER A 670 -18.40 -5.47 -3.85
C SER A 670 -18.81 -5.86 -5.27
N GLY A 671 -19.49 -7.00 -5.44
CA GLY A 671 -20.05 -7.42 -6.72
C GLY A 671 -21.08 -6.43 -7.24
N ALA A 672 -22.01 -5.98 -6.38
CA ALA A 672 -23.01 -4.98 -6.74
C ALA A 672 -22.38 -3.67 -7.22
N VAL A 673 -21.39 -3.15 -6.50
CA VAL A 673 -20.70 -1.91 -6.92
C VAL A 673 -19.86 -2.14 -8.19
N SER A 674 -19.24 -3.32 -8.34
CA SER A 674 -18.47 -3.63 -9.54
C SER A 674 -19.32 -3.64 -10.81
N ILE A 675 -20.60 -3.99 -10.73
CA ILE A 675 -21.52 -3.93 -11.89
C ILE A 675 -21.66 -2.48 -12.38
N PHE A 676 -21.85 -1.53 -11.47
CA PHE A 676 -21.91 -0.11 -11.81
C PHE A 676 -20.56 0.44 -12.31
N ALA A 677 -19.45 -0.03 -11.73
CA ALA A 677 -18.12 0.40 -12.14
C ALA A 677 -17.75 -0.05 -13.56
N ILE A 678 -18.19 -1.24 -13.98
CA ILE A 678 -18.00 -1.75 -15.35
C ILE A 678 -18.81 -0.92 -16.34
N ALA A 679 -20.04 -0.54 -15.99
CA ALA A 679 -20.85 0.36 -16.83
C ALA A 679 -20.20 1.74 -17.02
N GLY A 680 -19.42 2.20 -16.03
CA GLY A 680 -18.61 3.42 -16.10
C GLY A 680 -17.19 3.25 -16.65
N GLY A 681 -16.83 2.08 -17.20
CA GLY A 681 -15.51 1.83 -17.81
C GLY A 681 -14.34 1.64 -16.84
N GLN A 682 -14.57 1.52 -15.52
CA GLN A 682 -13.51 1.42 -14.50
C GLN A 682 -13.09 -0.03 -14.14
N GLY A 683 -13.67 -1.04 -14.79
CA GLY A 683 -13.33 -2.45 -14.57
C GLY A 683 -13.82 -3.04 -13.23
N PHE A 684 -13.30 -4.22 -12.86
CA PHE A 684 -13.69 -4.90 -11.62
C PHE A 684 -13.02 -4.26 -10.39
N LEU A 685 -13.83 -3.86 -9.40
CA LEU A 685 -13.35 -3.23 -8.17
C LEU A 685 -13.63 -4.14 -6.96
N ASP A 686 -12.56 -4.63 -6.32
CA ASP A 686 -12.67 -5.34 -5.03
C ASP A 686 -12.60 -4.33 -3.88
N LEU A 687 -13.76 -3.98 -3.33
CA LEU A 687 -13.93 -2.97 -2.27
C LEU A 687 -13.74 -3.54 -0.86
N THR A 688 -13.62 -4.86 -0.74
CA THR A 688 -13.69 -5.56 0.55
C THR A 688 -12.36 -6.26 0.81
N TYR A 689 -11.66 -5.84 1.86
CA TYR A 689 -10.44 -6.50 2.31
C TYR A 689 -10.50 -6.85 3.80
N VAL A 690 -10.50 -8.14 4.11
CA VAL A 690 -10.49 -8.65 5.49
C VAL A 690 -9.03 -8.93 5.89
N PRO A 691 -8.40 -8.11 6.74
CA PRO A 691 -7.02 -8.36 7.15
C PRO A 691 -6.93 -9.59 8.08
N PRO A 692 -5.89 -10.43 7.97
CA PRO A 692 -5.76 -11.65 8.78
C PRO A 692 -5.75 -11.41 10.30
N PHE A 693 -5.24 -10.26 10.75
CA PHE A 693 -5.24 -9.93 12.17
C PHE A 693 -6.67 -9.70 12.70
N LEU A 694 -7.60 -9.21 11.87
CA LEU A 694 -9.00 -9.00 12.25
C LEU A 694 -9.72 -10.33 12.44
N ILE A 695 -9.41 -11.33 11.59
CA ILE A 695 -9.91 -12.70 11.76
C ILE A 695 -9.47 -13.26 13.13
N LEU A 696 -8.17 -13.14 13.44
CA LEU A 696 -7.63 -13.59 14.71
C LEU A 696 -8.25 -12.83 15.89
N PHE A 697 -8.40 -11.52 15.77
CA PHE A 697 -9.02 -10.68 16.79
C PHE A 697 -10.44 -11.13 17.11
N ILE A 698 -11.25 -11.39 16.08
CA ILE A 698 -12.65 -11.83 16.25
C ILE A 698 -12.74 -13.20 16.93
N ILE A 699 -11.94 -14.17 16.48
CA ILE A 699 -11.93 -15.51 17.09
C ILE A 699 -11.58 -15.42 18.58
N VAL A 700 -10.55 -14.64 18.91
CA VAL A 700 -10.12 -14.42 20.30
C VAL A 700 -11.18 -13.65 21.10
N SER A 701 -11.75 -12.57 20.56
CA SER A 701 -12.75 -11.77 21.26
C SER A 701 -14.04 -12.55 21.49
N SER A 702 -14.49 -13.33 20.51
CA SER A 702 -15.71 -14.15 20.62
C SER A 702 -15.59 -15.24 21.68
N PHE A 703 -14.40 -15.79 21.84
CA PHE A 703 -14.10 -16.70 22.93
C PHE A 703 -14.17 -16.00 24.31
N PHE A 704 -13.55 -14.83 24.45
CA PHE A 704 -13.62 -14.06 25.69
C PHE A 704 -15.05 -13.63 26.03
N VAL A 705 -15.84 -13.25 25.03
CA VAL A 705 -17.26 -12.93 25.23
C VAL A 705 -18.00 -14.15 25.77
N GLY A 706 -17.87 -15.33 25.12
CA GLY A 706 -18.50 -16.57 25.60
C GLY A 706 -18.04 -16.99 26.99
N LEU A 707 -16.77 -16.76 27.33
CA LEU A 707 -16.24 -17.00 28.66
C LEU A 707 -16.89 -16.09 29.70
N ILE A 708 -16.89 -14.78 29.47
CA ILE A 708 -17.36 -13.77 30.43
C ILE A 708 -18.86 -13.96 30.70
N THR A 709 -19.65 -14.19 29.66
CA THR A 709 -21.10 -14.40 29.78
C THR A 709 -21.44 -15.73 30.44
N GLY A 710 -20.66 -16.79 30.17
CA GLY A 710 -20.86 -18.13 30.73
C GLY A 710 -20.36 -18.31 32.16
N LEU A 711 -19.41 -17.48 32.61
CA LEU A 711 -18.77 -17.65 33.91
C LEU A 711 -19.77 -17.61 35.07
N TYR A 712 -20.67 -16.63 35.07
CA TYR A 712 -21.64 -16.45 36.16
C TYR A 712 -22.68 -17.58 36.22
N PRO A 713 -23.39 -17.96 35.13
CA PRO A 713 -24.29 -19.11 35.15
C PRO A 713 -23.58 -20.41 35.56
N ALA A 714 -22.37 -20.65 35.04
CA ALA A 714 -21.59 -21.84 35.38
C ALA A 714 -21.21 -21.87 36.87
N MET A 715 -20.82 -20.72 37.45
CA MET A 715 -20.56 -20.61 38.89
C MET A 715 -21.81 -20.83 39.73
N ARG A 716 -22.98 -20.37 39.27
CA ARG A 716 -24.26 -20.60 39.94
C ARG A 716 -24.65 -22.07 39.94
N ALA A 717 -24.42 -22.77 38.82
CA ALA A 717 -24.70 -24.20 38.69
C ALA A 717 -23.94 -25.08 39.69
N ARG A 718 -22.72 -24.66 40.07
CA ARG A 718 -21.94 -25.38 41.09
C ARG A 718 -22.68 -25.50 42.41
N LYS A 719 -23.39 -24.45 42.81
CA LYS A 719 -24.06 -24.34 44.10
C LYS A 719 -25.38 -25.13 44.18
N ILE A 720 -25.85 -25.69 43.06
CA ILE A 720 -27.09 -26.47 43.01
C ILE A 720 -26.86 -27.82 43.70
N SER A 721 -27.60 -28.11 44.77
CA SER A 721 -27.60 -29.41 45.45
C SER A 721 -28.36 -30.45 44.63
N ALA A 722 -27.81 -31.66 44.49
CA ALA A 722 -28.44 -32.77 43.76
C ALA A 722 -29.82 -33.11 44.34
N LEU A 723 -29.93 -33.12 45.68
CA LEU A 723 -31.19 -33.39 46.38
C LEU A 723 -32.24 -32.32 46.09
N ASN A 724 -31.86 -31.04 46.13
CA ASN A 724 -32.79 -29.93 45.89
C ASN A 724 -33.20 -29.85 44.42
N ALA A 725 -32.28 -30.19 43.50
CA ALA A 725 -32.56 -30.21 42.08
C ALA A 725 -33.56 -31.30 41.66
N LEU A 726 -33.54 -32.46 42.33
CA LEU A 726 -34.49 -33.55 42.07
C LEU A 726 -35.87 -33.32 42.69
N ARG A 727 -35.97 -32.46 43.72
CA ARG A 727 -37.22 -32.03 44.37
C ARG A 727 -37.87 -30.82 43.71
N TYR A 728 -37.21 -30.21 42.73
CA TYR A 728 -37.70 -29.01 42.04
C TYR A 728 -38.78 -29.39 41.02
N GLU A 729 -40.02 -28.90 41.22
CA GLU A 729 -41.12 -28.96 40.24
C GLU A 729 -41.11 -27.75 39.32
#